data_AF-F9RLH9-F1
#
_entry.id   AF-F9RLH9-F1
#
_cell.length_a   1.000
_cell.length_b   1.000
_cell.length_c   1.000
_cell.angle_alpha   90.00
_cell.angle_beta   90.00
_cell.angle_gamma   90.00
#
_symmetry.space_group_name_H-M   'P 1'
#
loop_
_entity.id
_entity.type
_entity.pdbx_description
1 polymer ?
#
loop_
_entity_poly.entity_id
_entity_poly.type
_entity_poly.pdbx_seq_one_letter_code
_entity_poly.pdbx_strand_id
1 'polypeptide(L)'
;MTLKQQLTYGFGSIILLLLITSSLSLYRFSETSQGFSTYRNLALASVNSGRIQANLLEARLAVDNYIKEQDNNSLKQFQQRVQSTLNLIDQTTHLKLKDAHMGEFNAIKSQMHQYQNEFDRVVTLIKQRNRLVNETLDPNGLAMRHQLKQMVETAHQNGDDTLARYANELQESVLMARLYAAKFLVNNSAQDADLAKQQFTIIENRQRVLQGYLNTSQQQAQFKQYQQAFKAYTSAFANIVTTINQRNQIVSNQLNTIGAQSAQSVENIKLATKKEQDNVGPNMVASLASAETITLWLAALSTLIALTVAYFIYRNINRVVGGEPTEIGQLVLDVSKGDLSSHITTTGKESGIYANILEMRAELRRIIDGFHTISDSVSSASVELAAVMTQTEVNAQQELSQVEQIATAINELSSTSAEVSHNAASAEHAASGATDNVQSGQAALRSSDEVSRKVEHSIEETTTIVNQLRDYSIEIGTVVEVINTISEQTNLLALNAAIEAARAGEQGRGFAVVADEVRSLAAKTQQSTVDIQEIISRLQTQAEQANKFMGTNMALVEDSRAISLQLGDSFVAIAESVTQISDMNTHVATASEEQSSVTQDISQNVSMTFEIVNQNVSGVQESQKASEELSRLAAQQKDLLGFFKL
;
A
#
# COMPACT_ATOMS: atom_id res chain seq x y z
N MET A 1 48.16 41.81 -73.32
CA MET A 1 47.14 42.31 -72.38
C MET A 1 47.78 43.34 -71.47
N THR A 2 47.08 44.43 -71.16
CA THR A 2 47.50 45.35 -70.10
C THR A 2 47.39 44.65 -68.74
N LEU A 3 48.17 45.08 -67.73
CA LEU A 3 48.07 44.55 -66.36
C LEU A 3 46.61 44.57 -65.86
N LYS A 4 45.88 45.63 -66.21
CA LYS A 4 44.44 45.79 -65.97
C LYS A 4 43.61 44.68 -66.62
N GLN A 5 43.85 44.32 -67.88
CA GLN A 5 43.12 43.22 -68.55
C GLN A 5 43.43 41.85 -67.94
N GLN A 6 44.70 41.58 -67.61
CA GLN A 6 45.09 40.32 -66.94
C GLN A 6 44.48 40.19 -65.54
N LEU A 7 44.46 41.29 -64.77
CA LEU A 7 43.78 41.36 -63.48
C LEU A 7 42.26 41.20 -63.65
N THR A 8 41.64 41.83 -64.65
CA THR A 8 40.17 41.76 -64.81
C THR A 8 39.71 40.35 -65.22
N TYR A 9 40.40 39.68 -66.15
CA TYR A 9 40.06 38.29 -66.52
C TYR A 9 40.47 37.26 -65.46
N GLY A 10 41.56 37.50 -64.72
CA GLY A 10 42.00 36.64 -63.61
C GLY A 10 41.09 36.74 -62.40
N PHE A 11 40.80 37.95 -61.91
CA PHE A 11 39.85 38.15 -60.82
C PHE A 11 38.42 37.78 -61.24
N GLY A 12 38.02 38.07 -62.49
CA GLY A 12 36.70 37.68 -63.01
C GLY A 12 36.47 36.17 -63.04
N SER A 13 37.47 35.38 -63.42
CA SER A 13 37.37 33.92 -63.42
C SER A 13 37.41 33.31 -62.00
N ILE A 14 38.19 33.89 -61.08
CA ILE A 14 38.21 33.49 -59.67
C ILE A 14 36.87 33.81 -58.99
N ILE A 15 36.30 34.99 -59.21
CA ILE A 15 34.99 35.37 -58.65
C ILE A 15 33.88 34.45 -59.19
N LEU A 16 33.90 34.12 -60.49
CA LEU A 16 32.93 33.18 -61.08
C LEU A 16 33.03 31.79 -60.44
N LEU A 17 34.25 31.27 -60.24
CA LEU A 17 34.46 29.97 -59.58
C LEU A 17 34.01 30.00 -58.11
N LEU A 18 34.30 31.08 -57.37
CA LEU A 18 33.83 31.28 -56.00
C LEU A 18 32.29 31.35 -55.91
N LEU A 19 31.62 31.96 -56.89
CA LEU A 19 30.16 32.00 -56.96
C LEU A 19 29.58 30.60 -57.24
N ILE A 20 30.21 29.81 -58.11
CA ILE A 20 29.80 28.42 -58.40
C ILE A 20 29.99 27.54 -57.16
N THR A 21 31.14 27.62 -56.48
CA THR A 21 31.39 26.82 -55.26
C THR A 21 30.47 27.22 -54.13
N SER A 22 30.23 28.52 -53.93
CA SER A 22 29.29 29.03 -52.92
C SER A 22 27.85 28.58 -53.21
N SER A 23 27.40 28.67 -54.46
CA SER A 23 26.03 28.25 -54.85
C SER A 23 25.83 26.74 -54.70
N LEU A 24 26.82 25.93 -55.09
CA LEU A 24 26.74 24.47 -54.95
C LEU A 24 26.82 24.04 -53.48
N SER A 25 27.64 24.72 -52.67
CA SER A 25 27.72 24.51 -51.22
C SER A 25 26.39 24.82 -50.54
N LEU A 26 25.74 25.95 -50.88
CA LEU A 26 24.41 26.31 -50.37
C LEU A 26 23.34 25.29 -50.76
N TYR A 27 23.34 24.81 -52.01
CA TYR A 27 22.40 23.77 -52.46
C TYR A 27 22.59 22.45 -51.69
N ARG A 28 23.83 21.98 -51.54
CA ARG A 28 24.15 20.75 -50.78
C ARG A 28 23.88 20.88 -49.28
N PHE A 29 24.10 22.07 -48.72
CA PHE A 29 23.75 22.37 -47.33
C PHE A 29 22.23 22.33 -47.11
N SER A 30 21.44 22.86 -48.06
CA SER A 30 19.98 22.79 -48.02
C SER A 30 19.47 21.34 -48.07
N GLU A 31 20.01 20.51 -48.96
CA GLU A 31 19.68 19.08 -49.08
C GLU A 31 20.01 18.31 -47.78
N THR A 32 21.17 18.60 -47.18
CA THR A 32 21.61 18.02 -45.90
C THR A 32 20.72 18.46 -44.73
N SER A 33 20.34 19.75 -44.69
CA SER A 33 19.46 20.31 -43.66
C SER A 33 18.08 19.64 -43.68
N GLN A 34 17.52 19.41 -44.87
CA GLN A 34 16.25 18.70 -45.03
C GLN A 34 16.36 17.21 -44.62
N GLY A 35 17.47 16.56 -44.95
CA GLY A 35 17.79 15.21 -44.47
C GLY A 35 17.83 15.13 -42.95
N PHE A 36 18.52 16.06 -42.29
CA PHE A 36 18.63 16.11 -40.83
C PHE A 36 17.27 16.33 -40.16
N SER A 37 16.43 17.23 -40.72
CA SER A 37 15.06 17.42 -40.22
C SER A 37 14.23 16.14 -40.32
N THR A 38 14.37 15.41 -41.43
CA THR A 38 13.64 14.14 -41.65
C THR A 38 14.11 13.06 -40.67
N TYR A 39 15.43 12.90 -40.52
CA TYR A 39 16.03 11.98 -39.56
C TYR A 39 15.59 12.29 -38.12
N ARG A 40 15.62 13.57 -37.72
CA ARG A 40 15.18 14.02 -36.39
C ARG A 40 13.71 13.68 -36.15
N ASN A 41 12.83 13.94 -37.12
CA ASN A 41 11.41 13.67 -36.97
C ASN A 41 11.13 12.15 -36.87
N LEU A 42 11.84 11.32 -37.64
CA LEU A 42 11.74 9.87 -37.54
C LEU A 42 12.27 9.34 -36.19
N ALA A 43 13.38 9.89 -35.69
CA ALA A 43 13.93 9.54 -34.38
C ALA A 43 12.94 9.86 -33.24
N LEU A 44 12.35 11.06 -33.26
CA LEU A 44 11.30 11.44 -32.32
C LEU A 44 10.07 10.53 -32.42
N ALA A 45 9.65 10.18 -33.63
CA ALA A 45 8.53 9.26 -33.85
C ALA A 45 8.82 7.85 -33.29
N SER A 46 10.04 7.34 -33.45
CA SER A 46 10.47 6.05 -32.91
C SER A 46 10.51 6.06 -31.38
N VAL A 47 11.07 7.12 -30.78
CA VAL A 47 11.07 7.31 -29.31
C VAL A 47 9.64 7.40 -28.77
N ASN A 48 8.79 8.21 -29.39
CA ASN A 48 7.40 8.34 -28.98
C ASN A 48 6.64 7.02 -29.15
N SER A 49 6.90 6.25 -30.22
CA SER A 49 6.32 4.91 -30.40
C SER A 49 6.72 3.98 -29.25
N GLY A 50 7.99 3.99 -28.82
CA GLY A 50 8.43 3.23 -27.64
C GLY A 50 7.71 3.65 -26.36
N ARG A 51 7.52 4.96 -26.14
CA ARG A 51 6.77 5.48 -24.97
C ARG A 51 5.28 5.17 -25.03
N ILE A 52 4.68 5.19 -26.22
CA ILE A 52 3.29 4.78 -26.44
C ILE A 52 3.14 3.29 -26.10
N GLN A 53 4.05 2.44 -26.56
CA GLN A 53 4.05 1.01 -26.27
C GLN A 53 4.14 0.74 -24.78
N ALA A 54 5.04 1.42 -24.06
CA ALA A 54 5.17 1.31 -22.61
C ALA A 54 3.90 1.74 -21.88
N ASN A 55 3.34 2.92 -22.19
CA ASN A 55 2.10 3.37 -21.56
C ASN A 55 0.93 2.44 -21.85
N LEU A 56 0.86 1.84 -23.05
CA LEU A 56 -0.18 0.89 -23.41
C LEU A 56 -0.06 -0.42 -22.62
N LEU A 57 1.15 -0.95 -22.45
CA LEU A 57 1.40 -2.13 -21.60
C LEU A 57 1.04 -1.84 -20.14
N GLU A 58 1.43 -0.69 -19.62
CA GLU A 58 1.07 -0.28 -18.26
C GLU A 58 -0.43 -0.02 -18.09
N ALA A 59 -1.12 0.54 -19.09
CA ALA A 59 -2.57 0.67 -19.07
C ALA A 59 -3.25 -0.71 -19.03
N ARG A 60 -2.74 -1.70 -19.77
CA ARG A 60 -3.24 -3.08 -19.72
C ARG A 60 -3.01 -3.71 -18.35
N LEU A 61 -1.83 -3.52 -17.76
CA LEU A 61 -1.53 -4.00 -16.41
C LEU A 61 -2.46 -3.36 -15.36
N ALA A 62 -2.73 -2.06 -15.47
CA ALA A 62 -3.67 -1.36 -14.60
C ALA A 62 -5.11 -1.91 -14.72
N VAL A 63 -5.54 -2.29 -15.93
CA VAL A 63 -6.81 -3.00 -16.13
C VAL A 63 -6.82 -4.35 -15.42
N ASP A 64 -5.78 -5.15 -15.58
CA ASP A 64 -5.68 -6.47 -14.94
C ASP A 64 -5.66 -6.36 -13.41
N ASN A 65 -4.94 -5.38 -12.87
CA ASN A 65 -4.90 -5.09 -11.44
C ASN A 65 -6.27 -4.65 -10.94
N TYR A 66 -6.96 -3.73 -11.64
CA TYR A 66 -8.31 -3.32 -11.27
C TYR A 66 -9.31 -4.48 -11.25
N ILE A 67 -9.23 -5.40 -12.22
CA ILE A 67 -10.11 -6.57 -12.27
C ILE A 67 -9.92 -7.48 -11.05
N LYS A 68 -8.69 -7.57 -10.52
CA LYS A 68 -8.35 -8.38 -9.35
C LYS A 68 -8.65 -7.65 -8.03
N GLU A 69 -8.14 -6.44 -7.88
CA GLU A 69 -8.10 -5.68 -6.63
C GLU A 69 -9.30 -4.74 -6.46
N GLN A 70 -9.90 -4.28 -7.56
CA GLN A 70 -11.07 -3.38 -7.60
C GLN A 70 -10.83 -2.03 -6.89
N ASP A 71 -9.58 -1.56 -6.89
CA ASP A 71 -9.14 -0.36 -6.20
C ASP A 71 -9.17 0.89 -7.10
N ASN A 72 -9.19 2.09 -6.50
CA ASN A 72 -9.22 3.34 -7.26
C ASN A 72 -7.86 3.75 -7.84
N ASN A 73 -6.75 3.23 -7.31
CA ASN A 73 -5.41 3.56 -7.81
C ASN A 73 -5.19 2.96 -9.20
N SER A 74 -5.58 1.70 -9.41
CA SER A 74 -5.56 1.05 -10.71
C SER A 74 -6.37 1.81 -11.76
N LEU A 75 -7.55 2.31 -11.39
CA LEU A 75 -8.38 3.15 -12.29
C LEU A 75 -7.67 4.47 -12.65
N LYS A 76 -7.04 5.13 -11.67
CA LYS A 76 -6.30 6.38 -11.89
C LYS A 76 -5.07 6.15 -12.77
N GLN A 77 -4.31 5.08 -12.52
CA GLN A 77 -3.17 4.70 -13.33
C GLN A 77 -3.60 4.43 -14.77
N PHE A 78 -4.67 3.66 -14.97
CA PHE A 78 -5.24 3.43 -16.30
C PHE A 78 -5.54 4.74 -17.02
N GLN A 79 -6.30 5.65 -16.39
CA GLN A 79 -6.65 6.96 -16.99
C GLN A 79 -5.41 7.79 -17.34
N GLN A 80 -4.41 7.85 -16.45
CA GLN A 80 -3.16 8.57 -16.69
C GLN A 80 -2.39 7.99 -17.88
N ARG A 81 -2.30 6.66 -17.99
CA ARG A 81 -1.58 5.97 -19.06
C ARG A 81 -2.28 6.10 -20.41
N VAL A 82 -3.61 6.02 -20.44
CA VAL A 82 -4.40 6.29 -21.65
C VAL A 82 -4.21 7.74 -22.10
N GLN A 83 -4.35 8.71 -21.20
CA GLN A 83 -4.18 10.12 -21.56
C GLN A 83 -2.76 10.44 -22.04
N SER A 84 -1.75 9.87 -21.38
CA SER A 84 -0.34 10.01 -21.81
C SER A 84 -0.13 9.43 -23.20
N THR A 85 -0.76 8.29 -23.50
CA THR A 85 -0.72 7.67 -24.83
C THR A 85 -1.35 8.57 -25.88
N LEU A 86 -2.56 9.10 -25.63
CA LEU A 86 -3.26 10.00 -26.55
C LEU A 86 -2.44 11.28 -26.81
N ASN A 87 -1.87 11.88 -25.76
CA ASN A 87 -1.02 13.07 -25.88
C ASN A 87 0.24 12.80 -26.72
N LEU A 88 0.88 11.64 -26.53
CA LEU A 88 2.05 11.24 -27.32
C LEU A 88 1.69 11.01 -28.79
N ILE A 89 0.52 10.43 -29.06
CA ILE A 89 0.02 10.26 -30.44
C ILE A 89 -0.19 11.63 -31.09
N ASP A 90 -0.83 12.57 -30.39
CA ASP A 90 -1.05 13.93 -30.90
C ASP A 90 0.27 14.67 -31.14
N GLN A 91 1.24 14.56 -30.23
CA GLN A 91 2.59 15.12 -30.45
C GLN A 91 3.30 14.50 -31.66
N THR A 92 3.16 13.19 -31.85
CA THR A 92 3.84 12.46 -32.93
C THR A 92 3.22 12.77 -34.30
N THR A 93 1.91 12.92 -34.35
CA THR A 93 1.19 13.27 -35.59
C THR A 93 1.55 14.67 -36.10
N HIS A 94 2.03 15.57 -35.24
CA HIS A 94 2.54 16.88 -35.68
C HIS A 94 3.93 16.85 -36.36
N LEU A 95 4.65 15.71 -36.35
CA LEU A 95 6.04 15.62 -36.86
C LEU A 95 6.19 15.61 -38.39
N LYS A 96 5.12 15.86 -39.16
CA LYS A 96 5.10 15.85 -40.64
C LYS A 96 5.72 14.57 -41.23
N LEU A 97 5.35 13.41 -40.68
CA LEU A 97 5.74 12.09 -41.19
C LEU A 97 5.01 11.79 -42.51
N LYS A 98 5.42 10.72 -43.21
CA LYS A 98 4.65 10.19 -44.35
C LYS A 98 3.23 9.82 -43.93
N ASP A 99 2.25 10.06 -44.81
CA ASP A 99 0.82 9.87 -44.55
C ASP A 99 0.46 8.45 -44.04
N ALA A 100 1.19 7.42 -44.46
CA ALA A 100 0.98 6.05 -44.00
C ALA A 100 1.12 5.89 -42.47
N HIS A 101 2.15 6.49 -41.87
CA HIS A 101 2.37 6.41 -40.41
C HIS A 101 1.31 7.20 -39.63
N MET A 102 0.83 8.30 -40.22
CA MET A 102 -0.23 9.12 -39.64
C MET A 102 -1.56 8.38 -39.53
N GLY A 103 -1.90 7.58 -40.56
CA GLY A 103 -3.08 6.72 -40.53
C GLY A 103 -3.03 5.68 -39.42
N GLU A 104 -1.86 5.07 -39.21
CA GLU A 104 -1.67 4.04 -38.17
C GLU A 104 -1.74 4.62 -36.75
N PHE A 105 -1.14 5.79 -36.51
CA PHE A 105 -1.26 6.48 -35.21
C PHE A 105 -2.71 6.88 -34.89
N ASN A 106 -3.47 7.35 -35.88
CA ASN A 106 -4.89 7.66 -35.71
C ASN A 106 -5.73 6.40 -35.44
N ALA A 107 -5.39 5.28 -36.06
CA ALA A 107 -6.03 3.99 -35.76
C ALA A 107 -5.81 3.58 -34.29
N ILE A 108 -4.56 3.70 -33.80
CA ILE A 108 -4.24 3.44 -32.39
C ILE A 108 -5.01 4.41 -31.46
N LYS A 109 -5.13 5.69 -31.83
CA LYS A 109 -5.93 6.66 -31.08
C LYS A 109 -7.38 6.20 -30.93
N SER A 110 -8.00 5.77 -32.03
CA SER A 110 -9.36 5.24 -32.03
C SER A 110 -9.48 3.96 -31.19
N GLN A 111 -8.51 3.05 -31.30
CA GLN A 111 -8.44 1.83 -30.50
C GLN A 111 -8.33 2.14 -29.01
N MET A 112 -7.55 3.15 -28.62
CA MET A 112 -7.41 3.56 -27.23
C MET A 112 -8.70 4.13 -26.64
N HIS A 113 -9.45 4.91 -27.41
CA HIS A 113 -10.79 5.36 -26.98
C HIS A 113 -11.76 4.19 -26.83
N GLN A 114 -11.74 3.22 -27.74
CA GLN A 114 -12.55 2.01 -27.62
C GLN A 114 -12.14 1.18 -26.39
N TYR A 115 -10.83 1.01 -26.16
CA TYR A 115 -10.28 0.31 -24.99
C TYR A 115 -10.76 0.96 -23.69
N GLN A 116 -10.73 2.29 -23.61
CA GLN A 116 -11.25 3.05 -22.47
C GLN A 116 -12.74 2.81 -22.25
N ASN A 117 -13.56 2.92 -23.29
CA ASN A 117 -15.01 2.70 -23.18
C ASN A 117 -15.35 1.28 -22.72
N GLU A 118 -14.65 0.26 -23.25
CA GLU A 118 -14.85 -1.13 -22.85
C GLU A 118 -14.40 -1.39 -21.41
N PHE A 119 -13.35 -0.73 -20.95
CA PHE A 119 -12.92 -0.81 -19.56
C PHE A 119 -13.92 -0.14 -18.61
N ASP A 120 -14.48 1.01 -18.97
CA ASP A 120 -15.54 1.68 -18.19
C ASP A 120 -16.80 0.78 -18.07
N ARG A 121 -17.11 0.00 -19.10
CA ARG A 121 -18.17 -1.03 -19.04
C ARG A 121 -17.81 -2.14 -18.06
N VAL A 122 -16.56 -2.61 -18.04
CA VAL A 122 -16.07 -3.60 -17.06
C VAL A 122 -16.20 -3.06 -15.62
N VAL A 123 -15.78 -1.81 -15.38
CA VAL A 123 -15.94 -1.12 -14.09
C VAL A 123 -17.41 -1.11 -13.65
N THR A 124 -18.32 -0.77 -14.58
CA THR A 124 -19.76 -0.73 -14.31
C THR A 124 -20.32 -2.12 -13.95
N LEU A 125 -19.92 -3.16 -14.69
CA LEU A 125 -20.34 -4.54 -14.43
C LEU A 125 -19.81 -5.06 -13.08
N ILE A 126 -18.58 -4.69 -12.70
CA ILE A 126 -18.02 -5.03 -11.37
C ILE A 126 -18.83 -4.37 -10.27
N LYS A 127 -19.17 -3.07 -10.40
CA LYS A 127 -20.02 -2.36 -9.44
C LYS A 127 -21.41 -3.00 -9.34
N GLN A 128 -22.02 -3.36 -10.47
CA GLN A 128 -23.31 -4.05 -10.50
C GLN A 128 -23.24 -5.43 -9.81
N ARG A 129 -22.17 -6.19 -10.07
CA ARG A 129 -21.90 -7.47 -9.38
C ARG A 129 -21.80 -7.27 -7.88
N ASN A 130 -20.98 -6.32 -7.42
CA ASN A 130 -20.78 -6.06 -5.99
C ASN A 130 -22.08 -5.66 -5.31
N ARG A 131 -22.91 -4.85 -5.98
CA ARG A 131 -24.24 -4.48 -5.52
C ARG A 131 -25.15 -5.71 -5.34
N LEU A 132 -25.22 -6.57 -6.36
CA LEU A 132 -26.04 -7.80 -6.29
C LEU A 132 -25.57 -8.75 -5.17
N VAL A 133 -24.26 -8.84 -4.93
CA VAL A 133 -23.69 -9.65 -3.85
C VAL A 133 -24.11 -9.07 -2.49
N ASN A 134 -23.81 -7.79 -2.24
CA ASN A 134 -23.97 -7.17 -0.94
C ASN A 134 -25.43 -6.89 -0.58
N GLU A 135 -26.26 -6.45 -1.53
CA GLU A 135 -27.65 -6.05 -1.27
C GLU A 135 -28.63 -7.22 -1.39
N THR A 136 -28.29 -8.30 -2.09
CA THR A 136 -29.25 -9.40 -2.36
C THR A 136 -28.69 -10.79 -2.06
N LEU A 137 -27.57 -11.19 -2.64
CA LEU A 137 -27.06 -12.56 -2.48
C LEU A 137 -26.74 -12.88 -1.02
N ASP A 138 -25.90 -12.07 -0.37
CA ASP A 138 -25.42 -12.36 0.99
C ASP A 138 -26.53 -12.24 2.05
N PRO A 139 -27.37 -11.19 2.06
CA PRO A 139 -28.48 -11.09 3.01
C PRO A 139 -29.46 -12.26 2.89
N ASN A 140 -29.80 -12.68 1.67
CA ASN A 140 -30.69 -13.81 1.46
C ASN A 140 -30.01 -15.16 1.79
N GLY A 141 -28.71 -15.27 1.55
CA GLY A 141 -27.89 -16.41 1.97
C GLY A 141 -27.90 -16.61 3.49
N LEU A 142 -27.78 -15.51 4.24
CA LEU A 142 -27.88 -15.48 5.70
C LEU A 142 -29.31 -15.75 6.19
N ALA A 143 -30.30 -15.13 5.56
CA ALA A 143 -31.72 -15.32 5.90
C ALA A 143 -32.12 -16.80 5.75
N MET A 144 -31.74 -17.46 4.66
CA MET A 144 -31.98 -18.90 4.48
C MET A 144 -31.39 -19.73 5.63
N ARG A 145 -30.13 -19.49 5.99
CA ARG A 145 -29.46 -20.20 7.09
C ARG A 145 -30.17 -19.96 8.43
N HIS A 146 -30.58 -18.72 8.69
CA HIS A 146 -31.27 -18.35 9.92
C HIS A 146 -32.64 -19.05 10.03
N GLN A 147 -33.43 -19.06 8.96
CA GLN A 147 -34.73 -19.72 8.94
C GLN A 147 -34.61 -21.23 9.15
N LEU A 148 -33.62 -21.88 8.51
CA LEU A 148 -33.39 -23.32 8.70
C LEU A 148 -32.90 -23.62 10.12
N LYS A 149 -31.99 -22.81 10.68
CA LYS A 149 -31.52 -22.97 12.06
C LYS A 149 -32.69 -22.88 13.06
N GLN A 150 -33.53 -21.85 12.93
CA GLN A 150 -34.70 -21.70 13.80
C GLN A 150 -35.68 -22.86 13.66
N MET A 151 -35.86 -23.37 12.44
CA MET A 151 -36.71 -24.53 12.19
C MET A 151 -36.16 -25.79 12.87
N VAL A 152 -34.85 -26.02 12.81
CA VAL A 152 -34.17 -27.14 13.49
C VAL A 152 -34.30 -27.00 15.02
N GLU A 153 -34.05 -25.81 15.57
CA GLU A 153 -34.17 -25.53 17.02
C GLU A 153 -35.61 -25.75 17.50
N THR A 154 -36.60 -25.25 16.76
CA THR A 154 -38.03 -25.42 17.09
C THR A 154 -38.47 -26.88 16.97
N ALA A 155 -37.94 -27.61 15.97
CA ALA A 155 -38.24 -29.03 15.80
C ALA A 155 -37.71 -29.86 16.98
N HIS A 156 -36.48 -29.61 17.45
CA HIS A 156 -35.93 -30.27 18.63
C HIS A 156 -36.72 -29.97 19.91
N GLN A 157 -37.10 -28.71 20.13
CA GLN A 157 -37.91 -28.31 21.29
C GLN A 157 -39.27 -29.01 21.34
N ASN A 158 -39.85 -29.31 20.18
CA ASN A 158 -41.14 -29.98 20.05
C ASN A 158 -41.04 -31.51 19.91
N GLY A 159 -39.83 -32.09 19.93
CA GLY A 159 -39.61 -33.53 19.74
C GLY A 159 -39.91 -34.04 18.33
N ASP A 160 -39.84 -33.18 17.30
CA ASP A 160 -40.05 -33.54 15.89
C ASP A 160 -38.70 -33.86 15.19
N ASP A 161 -38.16 -35.03 15.49
CA ASP A 161 -36.87 -35.50 14.95
C ASP A 161 -36.88 -35.62 13.41
N THR A 162 -38.04 -35.88 12.82
CA THR A 162 -38.16 -36.02 11.36
C THR A 162 -38.02 -34.68 10.67
N LEU A 163 -38.71 -33.65 11.15
CA LEU A 163 -38.55 -32.28 10.66
C LEU A 163 -37.12 -31.79 10.87
N ALA A 164 -36.54 -32.03 12.05
CA ALA A 164 -35.17 -31.65 12.37
C ALA A 164 -34.16 -32.25 11.39
N ARG A 165 -34.29 -33.56 11.08
CA ARG A 165 -33.41 -34.25 10.12
C ARG A 165 -33.49 -33.63 8.72
N TYR A 166 -34.69 -33.48 8.17
CA TYR A 166 -34.85 -32.93 6.82
C TYR A 166 -34.46 -31.46 6.74
N ALA A 167 -34.67 -30.67 7.79
CA ALA A 167 -34.22 -29.28 7.85
C ALA A 167 -32.68 -29.20 7.88
N ASN A 168 -32.01 -30.11 8.61
CA ASN A 168 -30.55 -30.22 8.60
C ASN A 168 -29.99 -30.66 7.23
N GLU A 169 -30.60 -31.65 6.58
CA GLU A 169 -30.23 -32.05 5.22
C GLU A 169 -30.38 -30.88 4.24
N LEU A 170 -31.47 -30.10 4.35
CA LEU A 170 -31.65 -28.91 3.53
C LEU A 170 -30.59 -27.84 3.82
N GLN A 171 -30.23 -27.64 5.09
CA GLN A 171 -29.18 -26.71 5.50
C GLN A 171 -27.81 -27.09 4.95
N GLU A 172 -27.46 -28.37 4.96
CA GLU A 172 -26.23 -28.88 4.34
C GLU A 172 -26.17 -28.51 2.85
N SER A 173 -27.24 -28.76 2.10
CA SER A 173 -27.30 -28.40 0.68
C SER A 173 -27.22 -26.88 0.46
N VAL A 174 -27.86 -26.08 1.31
CA VAL A 174 -27.74 -24.61 1.26
C VAL A 174 -26.29 -24.16 1.49
N LEU A 175 -25.59 -24.73 2.47
CA LEU A 175 -24.18 -24.40 2.72
C LEU A 175 -23.30 -24.81 1.53
N MET A 176 -23.54 -25.98 0.95
CA MET A 176 -22.82 -26.44 -0.24
C MET A 176 -23.07 -25.54 -1.46
N ALA A 177 -24.32 -25.13 -1.68
CA ALA A 177 -24.67 -24.21 -2.76
C ALA A 177 -24.01 -22.83 -2.57
N ARG A 178 -23.97 -22.34 -1.32
CA ARG A 178 -23.27 -21.09 -0.96
C ARG A 178 -21.76 -21.20 -1.16
N LEU A 179 -21.16 -22.35 -0.85
CA LEU A 179 -19.74 -22.61 -1.11
C LEU A 179 -19.43 -22.51 -2.61
N TYR A 180 -20.18 -23.20 -3.47
CA TYR A 180 -19.95 -23.11 -4.92
C TYR A 180 -20.25 -21.73 -5.48
N ALA A 181 -21.26 -21.03 -4.95
CA ALA A 181 -21.52 -19.64 -5.31
C ALA A 181 -20.33 -18.74 -4.95
N ALA A 182 -19.75 -18.90 -3.76
CA ALA A 182 -18.55 -18.17 -3.34
C ALA A 182 -17.34 -18.52 -4.22
N LYS A 183 -17.12 -19.80 -4.55
CA LYS A 183 -16.07 -20.22 -5.51
C LYS A 183 -16.26 -19.55 -6.88
N PHE A 184 -17.49 -19.46 -7.37
CA PHE A 184 -17.78 -18.74 -8.61
C PHE A 184 -17.47 -17.24 -8.51
N LEU A 185 -17.77 -16.59 -7.37
CA LEU A 185 -17.44 -15.17 -7.16
C LEU A 185 -15.95 -14.87 -7.19
N VAL A 186 -15.10 -15.85 -6.83
CA VAL A 186 -13.64 -15.75 -6.87
C VAL A 186 -13.08 -16.16 -8.23
N ASN A 187 -13.39 -17.38 -8.69
CA ASN A 187 -12.77 -17.96 -9.90
C ASN A 187 -13.42 -17.49 -11.19
N ASN A 188 -14.68 -17.06 -11.11
CA ASN A 188 -15.49 -16.58 -12.24
C ASN A 188 -15.61 -17.61 -13.38
N SER A 189 -15.53 -18.90 -13.03
CA SER A 189 -15.56 -20.04 -13.95
C SER A 189 -16.98 -20.52 -14.22
N ALA A 190 -17.29 -20.89 -15.47
CA ALA A 190 -18.60 -21.47 -15.80
C ALA A 190 -18.89 -22.76 -14.99
N GLN A 191 -17.84 -23.54 -14.73
CA GLN A 191 -17.93 -24.78 -13.96
C GLN A 191 -18.40 -24.55 -12.51
N ASP A 192 -17.86 -23.56 -11.81
CA ASP A 192 -18.29 -23.25 -10.44
C ASP A 192 -19.75 -22.75 -10.41
N ALA A 193 -20.16 -21.98 -11.42
CA ALA A 193 -21.56 -21.55 -11.56
C ALA A 193 -22.50 -22.73 -11.79
N ASP A 194 -22.11 -23.70 -12.62
CA ASP A 194 -22.94 -24.88 -12.90
C ASP A 194 -23.03 -25.83 -11.69
N LEU A 195 -21.95 -25.96 -10.91
CA LEU A 195 -21.98 -26.69 -9.64
C LEU A 195 -22.95 -26.03 -8.63
N ALA A 196 -22.94 -24.71 -8.52
CA ALA A 196 -23.91 -23.99 -7.69
C ALA A 196 -25.36 -24.22 -8.15
N LYS A 197 -25.62 -24.16 -9.46
CA LYS A 197 -26.95 -24.45 -10.04
C LYS A 197 -27.41 -25.88 -9.78
N GLN A 198 -26.51 -26.87 -9.88
CA GLN A 198 -26.83 -28.25 -9.54
C GLN A 198 -27.26 -28.38 -8.08
N GLN A 199 -26.57 -27.70 -7.16
CA GLN A 199 -26.99 -27.67 -5.75
C GLN A 199 -28.32 -26.96 -5.56
N PHE A 200 -28.64 -25.91 -6.32
CA PHE A 200 -29.98 -25.30 -6.29
C PHE A 200 -31.07 -26.31 -6.68
N THR A 201 -30.85 -27.12 -7.70
CA THR A 201 -31.80 -28.19 -8.07
C THR A 201 -31.95 -29.24 -6.95
N ILE A 202 -30.86 -29.59 -6.25
CA ILE A 202 -30.91 -30.49 -5.10
C ILE A 202 -31.72 -29.87 -3.95
N ILE A 203 -31.49 -28.60 -3.65
CA ILE A 203 -32.25 -27.82 -2.67
C ILE A 203 -33.73 -27.80 -3.04
N GLU A 204 -34.06 -27.60 -4.32
CA GLU A 204 -35.45 -27.59 -4.79
C GLU A 204 -36.18 -28.93 -4.61
N ASN A 205 -35.46 -30.04 -4.67
CA ASN A 205 -36.00 -31.36 -4.34
C ASN A 205 -36.14 -31.55 -2.83
N ARG A 206 -35.10 -31.21 -2.04
CA ARG A 206 -35.11 -31.36 -0.57
C ARG A 206 -36.15 -30.47 0.10
N GLN A 207 -36.37 -29.25 -0.40
CA GLN A 207 -37.42 -28.36 0.11
C GLN A 207 -38.83 -28.96 -0.10
N ARG A 208 -39.08 -29.65 -1.22
CA ARG A 208 -40.37 -30.32 -1.48
C ARG A 208 -40.62 -31.45 -0.49
N VAL A 209 -39.58 -32.20 -0.12
CA VAL A 209 -39.65 -33.24 0.92
C VAL A 209 -39.94 -32.61 2.28
N LEU A 210 -39.16 -31.59 2.68
CA LEU A 210 -39.35 -30.90 3.95
C LEU A 210 -40.75 -30.30 4.10
N GLN A 211 -41.32 -29.76 3.02
CA GLN A 211 -42.67 -29.19 3.00
C GLN A 211 -43.76 -30.20 3.42
N GLY A 212 -43.57 -31.50 3.16
CA GLY A 212 -44.50 -32.56 3.55
C GLY A 212 -44.53 -32.84 5.06
N TYR A 213 -43.58 -32.33 5.82
CA TYR A 213 -43.46 -32.51 7.27
C TYR A 213 -43.77 -31.24 8.08
N LEU A 214 -44.28 -30.18 7.42
CA LEU A 214 -44.64 -28.92 8.09
C LEU A 214 -46.08 -28.99 8.63
N ASN A 215 -46.21 -29.24 9.93
CA ASN A 215 -47.48 -29.52 10.59
C ASN A 215 -48.09 -28.30 11.31
N THR A 216 -47.32 -27.23 11.53
CA THR A 216 -47.80 -26.03 12.24
C THR A 216 -47.77 -24.77 11.36
N SER A 217 -48.65 -23.81 11.66
CA SER A 217 -48.69 -22.51 10.97
C SER A 217 -47.37 -21.74 11.10
N GLN A 218 -46.67 -21.89 12.23
CA GLN A 218 -45.36 -21.28 12.46
C GLN A 218 -44.29 -21.89 11.54
N GLN A 219 -44.22 -23.23 11.45
CA GLN A 219 -43.30 -23.94 10.55
C GLN A 219 -43.54 -23.56 9.08
N GLN A 220 -44.81 -23.48 8.67
CA GLN A 220 -45.20 -23.06 7.32
C GLN A 220 -44.79 -21.61 7.02
N ALA A 221 -44.94 -20.70 8.00
CA ALA A 221 -44.52 -19.31 7.86
C ALA A 221 -42.99 -19.17 7.73
N GLN A 222 -42.22 -19.86 8.59
CA GLN A 222 -40.75 -19.89 8.53
C GLN A 222 -40.26 -20.48 7.19
N PHE A 223 -40.87 -21.59 6.75
CA PHE A 223 -40.53 -22.19 5.46
C PHE A 223 -40.84 -21.26 4.29
N LYS A 224 -41.94 -20.50 4.34
CA LYS A 224 -42.26 -19.50 3.32
C LYS A 224 -41.22 -18.37 3.26
N GLN A 225 -40.72 -17.91 4.42
CA GLN A 225 -39.64 -16.92 4.47
C GLN A 225 -38.34 -17.49 3.88
N TYR A 226 -38.02 -18.74 4.21
CA TYR A 226 -36.90 -19.46 3.57
C TYR A 226 -37.06 -19.54 2.05
N GLN A 227 -38.24 -19.91 1.54
CA GLN A 227 -38.50 -20.02 0.09
C GLN A 227 -38.37 -18.67 -0.62
N GLN A 228 -38.84 -17.59 0.00
CA GLN A 228 -38.67 -16.23 -0.52
C GLN A 228 -37.20 -15.85 -0.60
N ALA A 229 -36.43 -16.11 0.47
CA ALA A 229 -35.00 -15.87 0.50
C ALA A 229 -34.25 -16.73 -0.54
N PHE A 230 -34.60 -18.01 -0.67
CA PHE A 230 -34.01 -18.90 -1.67
C PHE A 230 -34.28 -18.43 -3.10
N LYS A 231 -35.52 -18.03 -3.41
CA LYS A 231 -35.86 -17.49 -4.73
C LYS A 231 -35.10 -16.20 -5.04
N ALA A 232 -34.98 -15.29 -4.06
CA ALA A 232 -34.20 -14.08 -4.21
C ALA A 232 -32.70 -14.38 -4.41
N TYR A 233 -32.16 -15.34 -3.64
CA TYR A 233 -30.78 -15.80 -3.73
C TYR A 233 -30.46 -16.39 -5.10
N THR A 234 -31.27 -17.32 -5.60
CA THR A 234 -31.03 -17.97 -6.90
C THR A 234 -31.19 -17.00 -8.07
N SER A 235 -32.16 -16.08 -7.99
CA SER A 235 -32.34 -15.01 -8.98
C SER A 235 -31.15 -14.04 -8.99
N ALA A 236 -30.67 -13.62 -7.81
CA ALA A 236 -29.48 -12.78 -7.69
C ALA A 236 -28.25 -13.49 -8.23
N PHE A 237 -28.07 -14.77 -7.91
CA PHE A 237 -26.96 -15.57 -8.42
C PHE A 237 -26.99 -15.68 -9.95
N ALA A 238 -28.16 -15.92 -10.56
CA ALA A 238 -28.29 -15.97 -12.02
C ALA A 238 -27.91 -14.62 -12.69
N ASN A 239 -28.31 -13.50 -12.07
CA ASN A 239 -27.92 -12.16 -12.54
C ASN A 239 -26.42 -11.92 -12.39
N ILE A 240 -25.82 -12.37 -11.27
CA ILE A 240 -24.38 -12.30 -11.04
C ILE A 240 -23.62 -13.12 -12.08
N VAL A 241 -24.06 -14.35 -12.38
CA VAL A 241 -23.47 -15.20 -13.42
C VAL A 241 -23.51 -14.50 -14.77
N THR A 242 -24.65 -13.90 -15.13
CA THR A 242 -24.79 -13.15 -16.38
C THR A 242 -23.83 -11.95 -16.42
N THR A 243 -23.77 -11.19 -15.33
CA THR A 243 -22.91 -9.99 -15.20
C THR A 243 -21.43 -10.35 -15.32
N ILE A 244 -20.99 -11.40 -14.61
CA ILE A 244 -19.61 -11.89 -14.65
C ILE A 244 -19.26 -12.42 -16.04
N ASN A 245 -20.16 -13.16 -16.69
CA ASN A 245 -19.92 -13.69 -18.04
C ASN A 245 -19.83 -12.58 -19.09
N GLN A 246 -20.69 -11.57 -19.03
CA GLN A 246 -20.61 -10.40 -19.90
C GLN A 246 -19.29 -9.66 -19.71
N ARG A 247 -18.87 -9.45 -18.45
CA ARG A 247 -17.58 -8.84 -18.13
C ARG A 247 -16.43 -9.69 -18.69
N ASN A 248 -16.45 -11.00 -18.50
CA ASN A 248 -15.43 -11.92 -19.02
C ASN A 248 -15.32 -11.84 -20.54
N GLN A 249 -16.44 -11.76 -21.26
CA GLN A 249 -16.46 -11.60 -22.71
C GLN A 249 -15.84 -10.27 -23.16
N ILE A 250 -16.11 -9.18 -22.46
CA ILE A 250 -15.49 -7.87 -22.78
C ILE A 250 -13.97 -7.96 -22.55
N VAL A 251 -13.53 -8.53 -21.43
CA VAL A 251 -12.11 -8.69 -21.12
C VAL A 251 -11.41 -9.56 -22.18
N SER A 252 -11.96 -10.74 -22.49
CA SER A 252 -11.31 -11.70 -23.38
C SER A 252 -11.34 -11.29 -24.85
N ASN A 253 -12.48 -10.74 -25.32
CA ASN A 253 -12.71 -10.55 -26.76
C ASN A 253 -12.52 -9.10 -27.21
N GLN A 254 -12.57 -8.13 -26.27
CA GLN A 254 -12.37 -6.72 -26.59
C GLN A 254 -11.08 -6.20 -26.00
N LEU A 255 -10.93 -6.15 -24.67
CA LEU A 255 -9.74 -5.54 -24.05
C LEU A 255 -8.46 -6.28 -24.45
N ASN A 256 -8.39 -7.60 -24.27
CA ASN A 256 -7.21 -8.37 -24.64
C ASN A 256 -6.86 -8.24 -26.14
N THR A 257 -7.87 -8.23 -27.00
CA THR A 257 -7.69 -8.13 -28.45
C THR A 257 -7.24 -6.73 -28.87
N ILE A 258 -7.94 -5.67 -28.44
CA ILE A 258 -7.61 -4.28 -28.76
C ILE A 258 -6.23 -3.93 -28.19
N GLY A 259 -5.94 -4.33 -26.95
CA GLY A 259 -4.66 -4.10 -26.31
C GLY A 259 -3.50 -4.79 -27.04
N ALA A 260 -3.68 -6.03 -27.49
CA ALA A 260 -2.67 -6.75 -28.28
C ALA A 260 -2.49 -6.14 -29.67
N GLN A 261 -3.58 -5.83 -30.38
CA GLN A 261 -3.54 -5.21 -31.71
C GLN A 261 -2.90 -3.84 -31.69
N SER A 262 -3.21 -3.02 -30.68
CA SER A 262 -2.62 -1.69 -30.52
C SER A 262 -1.12 -1.79 -30.23
N ALA A 263 -0.70 -2.69 -29.32
CA ALA A 263 0.71 -2.93 -29.04
C ALA A 263 1.48 -3.37 -30.30
N GLN A 264 0.90 -4.28 -31.08
CA GLN A 264 1.50 -4.76 -32.33
C GLN A 264 1.58 -3.64 -33.38
N SER A 265 0.55 -2.80 -33.48
CA SER A 265 0.54 -1.67 -34.43
C SER A 265 1.64 -0.67 -34.09
N VAL A 266 1.83 -0.37 -32.81
CA VAL A 266 2.92 0.52 -32.35
C VAL A 266 4.30 -0.11 -32.61
N GLU A 267 4.46 -1.42 -32.40
CA GLU A 267 5.70 -2.12 -32.73
C GLU A 267 6.02 -2.03 -34.23
N ASN A 268 5.02 -2.26 -35.08
CA ASN A 268 5.17 -2.16 -36.52
C ASN A 268 5.59 -0.75 -36.95
N ILE A 269 4.98 0.30 -36.38
CA ILE A 269 5.39 1.70 -36.61
C ILE A 269 6.83 1.93 -36.16
N LYS A 270 7.22 1.45 -34.97
CA LYS A 270 8.58 1.59 -34.43
C LYS A 270 9.60 0.92 -35.36
N LEU A 271 9.31 -0.28 -35.85
CA LEU A 271 10.18 -1.00 -36.78
C LEU A 271 10.24 -0.32 -38.16
N ALA A 272 9.12 0.18 -38.67
CA ALA A 272 9.07 0.89 -39.95
C ALA A 272 9.83 2.22 -39.90
N THR A 273 9.61 3.02 -38.85
CA THR A 273 10.32 4.29 -38.63
C THR A 273 11.81 4.08 -38.38
N LYS A 274 12.20 3.03 -37.65
CA LYS A 274 13.61 2.64 -37.49
C LYS A 274 14.23 2.23 -38.83
N LYS A 275 13.55 1.39 -39.62
CA LYS A 275 14.02 1.00 -40.96
C LYS A 275 14.21 2.22 -41.87
N GLU A 276 13.36 3.23 -41.76
CA GLU A 276 13.53 4.47 -42.51
C GLU A 276 14.73 5.29 -42.00
N GLN A 277 14.98 5.35 -40.69
CA GLN A 277 16.19 5.94 -40.11
C GLN A 277 17.47 5.24 -40.59
N ASP A 278 17.47 3.91 -40.62
CA ASP A 278 18.59 3.09 -41.08
C ASP A 278 18.90 3.32 -42.57
N ASN A 279 17.96 3.89 -43.34
CA ASN A 279 18.19 4.33 -44.71
C ASN A 279 18.65 5.80 -44.77
N VAL A 280 17.98 6.71 -44.05
CA VAL A 280 18.25 8.16 -44.12
C VAL A 280 19.60 8.51 -43.48
N GLY A 281 19.94 7.91 -42.33
CA GLY A 281 21.17 8.20 -41.60
C GLY A 281 22.44 7.92 -42.42
N PRO A 282 22.65 6.68 -42.92
CA PRO A 282 23.79 6.37 -43.77
C PRO A 282 23.82 7.17 -45.08
N ASN A 283 22.66 7.41 -45.70
CA ASN A 283 22.58 8.24 -46.91
C ASN A 283 22.99 9.70 -46.65
N MET A 284 22.67 10.25 -45.48
CA MET A 284 23.15 11.58 -45.07
C MET A 284 24.67 11.61 -44.87
N VAL A 285 25.23 10.61 -44.20
CA VAL A 285 26.70 10.50 -44.01
C VAL A 285 27.42 10.36 -45.35
N ALA A 286 26.90 9.54 -46.26
CA ALA A 286 27.44 9.40 -47.61
C ALA A 286 27.29 10.69 -48.43
N SER A 287 26.17 11.42 -48.28
CA SER A 287 25.96 12.71 -48.92
C SER A 287 26.91 13.79 -48.38
N LEU A 288 27.21 13.78 -47.08
CA LEU A 288 28.21 14.64 -46.46
C LEU A 288 29.64 14.33 -46.97
N ALA A 289 30.04 13.06 -46.98
CA ALA A 289 31.36 12.64 -47.47
C ALA A 289 31.55 12.94 -48.97
N SER A 290 30.50 12.79 -49.78
CA SER A 290 30.53 13.19 -51.19
C SER A 290 30.55 14.72 -51.36
N ALA A 291 29.87 15.48 -50.52
CA ALA A 291 29.94 16.94 -50.51
C ALA A 291 31.35 17.44 -50.11
N GLU A 292 31.99 16.84 -49.12
CA GLU A 292 33.37 17.14 -48.72
C GLU A 292 34.35 16.87 -49.86
N THR A 293 34.28 15.70 -50.50
CA THR A 293 35.16 15.35 -51.63
C THR A 293 34.94 16.23 -52.85
N ILE A 294 33.71 16.56 -53.22
CA ILE A 294 33.41 17.49 -54.34
C ILE A 294 33.92 18.90 -54.03
N THR A 295 33.74 19.38 -52.80
CA THR A 295 34.22 20.71 -52.38
C THR A 295 35.75 20.78 -52.39
N LEU A 296 36.43 19.72 -51.94
CA LEU A 296 37.89 19.60 -51.98
C LEU A 296 38.43 19.61 -53.43
N TRP A 297 37.81 18.86 -54.35
CA TRP A 297 38.21 18.87 -55.77
C TRP A 297 37.99 20.22 -56.45
N LEU A 298 36.87 20.90 -56.16
CA LEU A 298 36.61 22.24 -56.67
C LEU A 298 37.55 23.29 -56.09
N ALA A 299 37.91 23.20 -54.80
CA ALA A 299 38.90 24.06 -54.15
C ALA A 299 40.30 23.83 -54.73
N ALA A 300 40.70 22.58 -54.96
CA ALA A 300 41.99 22.22 -55.57
C ALA A 300 42.08 22.74 -57.02
N LEU A 301 41.01 22.60 -57.82
CA LEU A 301 40.95 23.12 -59.19
C LEU A 301 40.98 24.65 -59.23
N SER A 302 40.26 25.32 -58.31
CA SER A 302 40.26 26.78 -58.18
C SER A 302 41.64 27.30 -57.77
N THR A 303 42.33 26.59 -56.86
CA THR A 303 43.68 26.92 -56.42
C THR A 303 44.70 26.72 -57.54
N LEU A 304 44.60 25.64 -58.32
CA LEU A 304 45.47 25.38 -59.47
C LEU A 304 45.35 26.49 -60.55
N ILE A 305 44.13 26.92 -60.85
CA ILE A 305 43.86 28.02 -61.81
C ILE A 305 44.38 29.35 -61.23
N ALA A 306 44.14 29.62 -59.94
CA ALA A 306 44.65 30.82 -59.26
C ALA A 306 46.18 30.87 -59.25
N LEU A 307 46.87 29.75 -58.99
CA LEU A 307 48.33 29.66 -59.03
C LEU A 307 48.90 29.83 -60.44
N THR A 308 48.19 29.36 -61.47
CA THR A 308 48.59 29.54 -62.87
C THR A 308 48.46 31.02 -63.29
N VAL A 309 47.40 31.70 -62.86
CA VAL A 309 47.20 33.15 -63.07
C VAL A 309 48.21 33.97 -62.25
N ALA A 310 48.46 33.57 -61.00
CA ALA A 310 49.44 34.22 -60.11
C ALA A 310 50.88 34.09 -60.64
N TYR A 311 51.25 32.97 -61.26
CA TYR A 311 52.56 32.78 -61.91
C TYR A 311 52.79 33.76 -63.08
N PHE A 312 51.75 34.02 -63.89
CA PHE A 312 51.81 35.01 -64.96
C PHE A 312 51.85 36.46 -64.45
N ILE A 313 51.18 36.75 -63.33
CA ILE A 313 51.18 38.06 -62.66
C ILE A 313 52.54 38.32 -61.98
N TYR A 314 53.12 37.32 -61.32
CA TYR A 314 54.44 37.35 -60.68
C TYR A 314 55.56 37.72 -61.66
N ARG A 315 55.53 37.16 -62.88
CA ARG A 315 56.49 37.50 -63.95
C ARG A 315 56.42 38.97 -64.40
N ASN A 316 55.28 39.64 -64.22
CA ASN A 316 55.06 41.04 -64.63
C ASN A 316 55.28 42.03 -63.46
N ILE A 317 55.12 41.59 -62.21
CA ILE A 317 55.33 42.39 -61.00
C ILE A 317 56.82 42.64 -60.71
N ASN A 318 57.74 41.76 -61.14
CA ASN A 318 59.19 42.03 -61.07
C ASN A 318 59.64 43.24 -61.92
N ARG A 319 58.75 43.83 -62.73
CA ARG A 319 58.98 45.10 -63.43
C ARG A 319 58.51 46.33 -62.64
N VAL A 320 57.88 46.15 -61.47
CA VAL A 320 57.12 47.19 -60.71
C VAL A 320 57.52 47.27 -59.22
N VAL A 321 58.47 46.47 -58.73
CA VAL A 321 58.89 46.34 -57.30
C VAL A 321 59.41 47.66 -56.66
N GLY A 322 59.64 48.73 -57.43
CA GLY A 322 59.51 50.10 -56.90
C GLY A 322 60.41 50.51 -55.71
N GLY A 323 61.51 49.79 -55.45
CA GLY A 323 62.46 50.11 -54.37
C GLY A 323 63.63 49.10 -54.28
N GLU A 324 64.68 49.45 -53.54
CA GLU A 324 65.87 48.59 -53.35
C GLU A 324 65.59 47.40 -52.40
N PRO A 325 65.87 46.13 -52.80
CA PRO A 325 65.60 44.91 -52.03
C PRO A 325 66.29 44.76 -50.67
N THR A 326 67.27 45.60 -50.36
CA THR A 326 68.17 45.47 -49.20
C THR A 326 67.55 45.92 -47.88
N GLU A 327 66.67 46.92 -47.88
CA GLU A 327 66.03 47.41 -46.64
C GLU A 327 64.83 46.54 -46.21
N ILE A 328 64.11 45.96 -47.18
CA ILE A 328 63.03 44.98 -46.94
C ILE A 328 63.61 43.67 -46.39
N GLY A 329 64.77 43.24 -46.90
CA GLY A 329 65.45 42.02 -46.44
C GLY A 329 65.87 42.07 -44.96
N GLN A 330 66.32 43.24 -44.49
CA GLN A 330 66.73 43.43 -43.10
C GLN A 330 65.54 43.39 -42.13
N LEU A 331 64.42 44.01 -42.51
CA LEU A 331 63.20 44.03 -41.70
C LEU A 331 62.56 42.64 -41.54
N VAL A 332 62.61 41.83 -42.60
CA VAL A 332 62.16 40.41 -42.56
C VAL A 332 63.13 39.55 -41.76
N LEU A 333 64.43 39.84 -41.82
CA LEU A 333 65.44 39.12 -41.03
C LEU A 333 65.24 39.36 -39.52
N ASP A 334 64.92 40.59 -39.10
CA ASP A 334 64.68 40.93 -37.70
C ASP A 334 63.42 40.21 -37.16
N VAL A 335 62.32 40.18 -37.93
CA VAL A 335 61.11 39.40 -37.58
C VAL A 335 61.40 37.89 -37.51
N SER A 336 62.23 37.34 -38.41
CA SER A 336 62.59 35.92 -38.40
C SER A 336 63.48 35.51 -37.22
N LYS A 337 64.21 36.45 -36.63
CA LYS A 337 65.03 36.26 -35.43
C LYS A 337 64.25 36.51 -34.13
N GLY A 338 62.95 36.79 -34.23
CA GLY A 338 62.09 37.08 -33.09
C GLY A 338 62.26 38.50 -32.53
N ASP A 339 62.96 39.41 -33.20
CA ASP A 339 63.14 40.78 -32.71
C ASP A 339 62.04 41.72 -33.24
N LEU A 340 61.05 41.97 -32.38
CA LEU A 340 59.93 42.88 -32.64
C LEU A 340 60.08 44.20 -31.86
N SER A 341 61.27 44.50 -31.32
CA SER A 341 61.51 45.64 -30.42
C SER A 341 61.95 46.95 -31.10
N SER A 342 62.40 46.88 -32.37
CA SER A 342 63.00 48.02 -33.09
C SER A 342 62.03 49.18 -33.37
N HIS A 343 62.32 50.40 -32.92
CA HIS A 343 61.45 51.55 -33.21
C HIS A 343 61.67 52.04 -34.66
N ILE A 344 60.67 51.90 -35.52
CA ILE A 344 60.73 52.35 -36.93
C ILE A 344 59.90 53.60 -37.10
N THR A 345 60.53 54.67 -37.57
CA THR A 345 59.89 55.97 -37.82
C THR A 345 59.15 55.91 -39.15
N THR A 346 57.81 55.90 -39.11
CA THR A 346 56.97 55.94 -40.31
C THR A 346 56.72 57.38 -40.76
N THR A 347 56.89 57.64 -42.06
CA THR A 347 56.79 58.97 -42.69
C THR A 347 55.46 59.19 -43.42
N GLY A 348 54.61 58.16 -43.52
CA GLY A 348 53.29 58.20 -44.17
C GLY A 348 53.35 58.18 -45.71
N LYS A 349 54.51 57.87 -46.28
CA LYS A 349 54.76 57.78 -47.74
C LYS A 349 55.17 56.36 -48.17
N GLU A 350 55.23 55.43 -47.23
CA GLU A 350 55.56 54.02 -47.44
C GLU A 350 54.47 53.35 -48.27
N SER A 351 54.88 52.63 -49.32
CA SER A 351 53.95 51.97 -50.25
C SER A 351 54.56 50.65 -50.72
N GLY A 352 53.72 49.73 -51.21
CA GLY A 352 54.17 48.40 -51.63
C GLY A 352 54.58 47.50 -50.45
N ILE A 353 55.54 46.62 -50.68
CA ILE A 353 55.90 45.52 -49.76
C ILE A 353 56.40 46.01 -48.39
N TYR A 354 57.00 47.20 -48.32
CA TYR A 354 57.55 47.76 -47.08
C TYR A 354 56.46 48.16 -46.07
N ALA A 355 55.36 48.78 -46.52
CA ALA A 355 54.23 49.15 -45.65
C ALA A 355 53.51 47.92 -45.08
N ASN A 356 53.32 46.88 -45.91
CA ASN A 356 52.68 45.63 -45.49
C ASN A 356 53.49 44.87 -44.42
N ILE A 357 54.83 44.94 -44.45
CA ILE A 357 55.68 44.29 -43.44
C ILE A 357 55.63 45.05 -42.11
N LEU A 358 55.51 46.38 -42.14
CA LEU A 358 55.31 47.19 -40.93
C LEU A 358 53.96 46.87 -40.25
N GLU A 359 52.90 46.70 -41.02
CA GLU A 359 51.57 46.31 -40.51
C GLU A 359 51.57 44.87 -39.96
N MET A 360 52.17 43.91 -40.69
CA MET A 360 52.34 42.52 -40.23
C MET A 360 53.08 42.45 -38.89
N ARG A 361 54.16 43.23 -38.73
CA ARG A 361 54.93 43.27 -37.49
C ARG A 361 54.11 43.82 -36.31
N ALA A 362 53.33 44.88 -36.54
CA ALA A 362 52.46 45.46 -35.51
C ALA A 362 51.38 44.48 -35.04
N GLU A 363 50.75 43.76 -35.97
CA GLU A 363 49.77 42.72 -35.64
C GLU A 363 50.41 41.51 -34.94
N LEU A 364 51.61 41.07 -35.36
CA LEU A 364 52.35 40.02 -34.66
C LEU A 364 52.68 40.43 -33.22
N ARG A 365 53.16 41.66 -33.00
CA ARG A 365 53.40 42.19 -31.64
C ARG A 365 52.13 42.17 -30.79
N ARG A 366 50.98 42.61 -31.34
CA ARG A 366 49.67 42.62 -30.67
C ARG A 366 49.20 41.19 -30.31
N ILE A 367 49.37 40.24 -31.22
CA ILE A 367 48.98 38.84 -31.02
C ILE A 367 49.85 38.17 -29.94
N ILE A 368 51.17 38.37 -29.99
CA ILE A 368 52.11 37.79 -29.01
C ILE A 368 51.87 38.38 -27.60
N ASP A 369 51.62 39.68 -27.49
CA ASP A 369 51.25 40.34 -26.23
C ASP A 369 49.91 39.82 -25.68
N GLY A 370 48.93 39.60 -26.57
CA GLY A 370 47.66 38.95 -26.23
C GLY A 370 47.84 37.51 -25.73
N PHE A 371 48.74 36.73 -26.33
CA PHE A 371 49.04 35.37 -25.87
C PHE A 371 49.73 35.32 -24.51
N HIS A 372 50.67 36.22 -24.21
CA HIS A 372 51.24 36.32 -22.85
C HIS A 372 50.17 36.56 -21.79
N THR A 373 49.23 37.46 -22.06
CA THR A 373 48.11 37.76 -21.15
C THR A 373 47.19 36.54 -20.95
N ILE A 374 46.93 35.77 -22.02
CA ILE A 374 46.14 34.53 -21.94
C ILE A 374 46.89 33.46 -21.15
N SER A 375 48.19 33.26 -21.39
CA SER A 375 49.00 32.26 -20.65
C SER A 375 49.05 32.57 -19.15
N ASP A 376 49.21 33.84 -18.77
CA ASP A 376 49.18 34.25 -17.35
C ASP A 376 47.79 34.04 -16.71
N SER A 377 46.72 34.28 -17.47
CA SER A 377 45.34 34.04 -17.02
C SER A 377 45.05 32.53 -16.85
N VAL A 378 45.50 31.69 -17.79
CA VAL A 378 45.35 30.22 -17.72
C VAL A 378 46.15 29.65 -16.55
N SER A 379 47.40 30.11 -16.34
CA SER A 379 48.21 29.67 -15.20
C SER A 379 47.55 30.03 -13.87
N SER A 380 47.06 31.27 -13.73
CA SER A 380 46.36 31.73 -12.52
C SER A 380 45.08 30.95 -12.26
N ALA A 381 44.23 30.74 -13.28
CA ALA A 381 43.01 29.96 -13.18
C ALA A 381 43.28 28.48 -12.84
N SER A 382 44.39 27.92 -13.32
CA SER A 382 44.81 26.54 -13.01
C SER A 382 45.26 26.40 -11.55
N VAL A 383 45.93 27.40 -10.99
CA VAL A 383 46.30 27.40 -9.56
C VAL A 383 45.05 27.51 -8.68
N GLU A 384 44.12 28.39 -9.04
CA GLU A 384 42.84 28.53 -8.33
C GLU A 384 42.02 27.24 -8.39
N LEU A 385 41.93 26.62 -9.56
CA LEU A 385 41.24 25.34 -9.74
C LEU A 385 41.87 24.22 -8.89
N ALA A 386 43.20 24.14 -8.81
CA ALA A 386 43.88 23.16 -7.96
C ALA A 386 43.55 23.36 -6.46
N ALA A 387 43.48 24.61 -6.00
CA ALA A 387 43.08 24.93 -4.63
C ALA A 387 41.62 24.52 -4.34
N VAL A 388 40.70 24.78 -5.28
CA VAL A 388 39.29 24.34 -5.18
C VAL A 388 39.18 22.81 -5.16
N MET A 389 39.95 22.10 -5.99
CA MET A 389 39.97 20.63 -6.01
C MET A 389 40.45 20.06 -4.68
N THR A 390 41.50 20.65 -4.09
CA THR A 390 42.02 20.23 -2.78
C THR A 390 40.96 20.38 -1.67
N GLN A 391 40.23 21.51 -1.68
CA GLN A 391 39.12 21.72 -0.73
C GLN A 391 37.97 20.74 -0.97
N THR A 392 37.68 20.43 -2.23
CA THR A 392 36.61 19.48 -2.61
C THR A 392 36.97 18.06 -2.18
N GLU A 393 38.23 17.66 -2.25
CA GLU A 393 38.72 16.36 -1.75
C GLU A 393 38.47 16.23 -0.23
N VAL A 394 38.80 17.27 0.54
CA VAL A 394 38.55 17.29 1.99
C VAL A 394 37.05 17.15 2.30
N ASN A 395 36.20 17.86 1.56
CA ASN A 395 34.75 17.79 1.74
C ASN A 395 34.22 16.38 1.39
N ALA A 396 34.67 15.79 0.29
CA ALA A 396 34.27 14.44 -0.11
C ALA A 396 34.68 13.39 0.93
N GLN A 397 35.85 13.55 1.56
CA GLN A 397 36.29 12.66 2.64
C GLN A 397 35.42 12.79 3.91
N GLN A 398 34.95 14.00 4.21
CA GLN A 398 33.98 14.22 5.31
C GLN A 398 32.62 13.61 4.98
N GLU A 399 32.14 13.76 3.74
CA GLU A 399 30.90 13.12 3.27
C GLU A 399 30.98 11.60 3.39
N LEU A 400 32.10 10.95 3.01
CA LEU A 400 32.29 9.51 3.19
C LEU A 400 32.10 9.08 4.66
N SER A 401 32.72 9.81 5.60
CA SER A 401 32.58 9.51 7.02
C SER A 401 31.14 9.68 7.51
N GLN A 402 30.44 10.71 7.03
CA GLN A 402 29.02 10.93 7.35
C GLN A 402 28.14 9.79 6.82
N VAL A 403 28.41 9.32 5.60
CA VAL A 403 27.70 8.21 4.96
C VAL A 403 27.90 6.90 5.73
N GLU A 404 29.12 6.61 6.22
CA GLU A 404 29.39 5.45 7.08
C GLU A 404 28.62 5.51 8.41
N GLN A 405 28.52 6.68 9.03
CA GLN A 405 27.72 6.88 10.25
C GLN A 405 26.24 6.64 9.99
N ILE A 406 25.71 7.18 8.88
CA ILE A 406 24.31 6.97 8.48
C ILE A 406 24.05 5.48 8.23
N ALA A 407 24.94 4.78 7.52
CA ALA A 407 24.83 3.35 7.29
C ALA A 407 24.77 2.55 8.60
N THR A 408 25.58 2.93 9.59
CA THR A 408 25.53 2.34 10.93
C THR A 408 24.19 2.57 11.61
N ALA A 409 23.67 3.80 11.60
CA ALA A 409 22.38 4.14 12.20
C ALA A 409 21.20 3.41 11.53
N ILE A 410 21.27 3.18 10.22
CA ILE A 410 20.26 2.42 9.46
C ILE A 410 20.25 0.95 9.90
N ASN A 411 21.42 0.34 10.12
CA ASN A 411 21.50 -1.03 10.64
C ASN A 411 20.90 -1.13 12.04
N GLU A 412 21.18 -0.15 12.92
CA GLU A 412 20.56 -0.09 14.24
C GLU A 412 19.04 0.08 14.14
N LEU A 413 18.55 0.99 13.30
CA LEU A 413 17.12 1.20 13.07
C LEU A 413 16.43 -0.07 12.54
N SER A 414 17.07 -0.80 11.62
CA SER A 414 16.54 -2.06 11.10
C SER A 414 16.40 -3.11 12.21
N SER A 415 17.43 -3.24 13.06
CA SER A 415 17.40 -4.14 14.22
C SER A 415 16.31 -3.75 15.22
N THR A 416 16.19 -2.46 15.55
CA THR A 416 15.16 -1.97 16.47
C THR A 416 13.75 -2.17 15.90
N SER A 417 13.55 -1.96 14.60
CA SER A 417 12.24 -2.21 13.96
C SER A 417 11.83 -3.67 14.07
N ALA A 418 12.77 -4.60 13.85
CA ALA A 418 12.53 -6.03 14.01
C ALA A 418 12.22 -6.40 15.48
N GLU A 419 12.94 -5.80 16.43
CA GLU A 419 12.71 -6.01 17.86
C GLU A 419 11.35 -5.48 18.32
N VAL A 420 10.94 -4.30 17.86
CA VAL A 420 9.61 -3.71 18.17
C VAL A 420 8.49 -4.57 17.60
N SER A 421 8.62 -5.06 16.37
CA SER A 421 7.66 -6.01 15.77
C SER A 421 7.54 -7.29 16.60
N HIS A 422 8.68 -7.86 17.03
CA HIS A 422 8.69 -9.05 17.89
C HIS A 422 8.04 -8.79 19.26
N ASN A 423 8.30 -7.62 19.86
CA ASN A 423 7.69 -7.22 21.13
C ASN A 423 6.18 -7.01 20.99
N ALA A 424 5.71 -6.43 19.88
CA ALA A 424 4.28 -6.29 19.59
C ALA A 424 3.59 -7.66 19.45
N ALA A 425 4.22 -8.62 18.76
CA ALA A 425 3.71 -9.98 18.65
C ALA A 425 3.67 -10.71 20.02
N SER A 426 4.68 -10.49 20.86
CA SER A 426 4.71 -11.04 22.22
C SER A 426 3.63 -10.42 23.11
N ALA A 427 3.41 -9.11 23.01
CA ALA A 427 2.35 -8.40 23.71
C ALA A 427 0.96 -8.86 23.25
N GLU A 428 0.78 -9.14 21.96
CA GLU A 428 -0.45 -9.71 21.42
C GLU A 428 -0.75 -11.09 22.02
N HIS A 429 0.27 -11.94 22.11
CA HIS A 429 0.11 -13.24 22.73
C HIS A 429 -0.29 -13.13 24.22
N ALA A 430 0.29 -12.18 24.95
CA ALA A 430 -0.10 -11.89 26.33
C ALA A 430 -1.54 -11.34 26.44
N ALA A 431 -1.96 -10.47 25.51
CA ALA A 431 -3.33 -9.96 25.45
C ALA A 431 -4.35 -11.07 25.16
N SER A 432 -4.03 -11.98 24.23
CA SER A 432 -4.85 -13.18 23.98
C SER A 432 -4.98 -14.03 25.24
N GLY A 433 -3.87 -14.30 25.95
CA GLY A 433 -3.92 -15.05 27.20
C GLY A 433 -4.71 -14.35 28.31
N ALA A 434 -4.66 -13.01 28.37
CA ALA A 434 -5.49 -12.22 29.30
C ALA A 434 -6.99 -12.35 28.96
N THR A 435 -7.34 -12.39 27.67
CA THR A 435 -8.72 -12.59 27.21
C THR A 435 -9.26 -13.94 27.68
N ASP A 436 -8.49 -15.01 27.53
CA ASP A 436 -8.86 -16.35 28.00
C ASP A 436 -9.08 -16.39 29.52
N ASN A 437 -8.23 -15.70 30.29
CA ASN A 437 -8.38 -15.57 31.74
C ASN A 437 -9.64 -14.81 32.12
N VAL A 438 -9.97 -13.71 31.43
CA VAL A 438 -11.21 -12.95 31.66
C VAL A 438 -12.43 -13.81 31.35
N GLN A 439 -12.43 -14.55 30.24
CA GLN A 439 -13.52 -15.44 29.87
C GLN A 439 -13.72 -16.57 30.89
N SER A 440 -12.62 -17.13 31.41
CA SER A 440 -12.64 -18.12 32.49
C SER A 440 -13.19 -17.53 33.79
N GLY A 441 -12.79 -16.30 34.13
CA GLY A 441 -13.30 -15.56 35.29
C GLY A 441 -14.81 -15.28 35.20
N GLN A 442 -15.30 -14.87 34.04
CA GLN A 442 -16.73 -14.69 33.79
C GLN A 442 -17.52 -16.00 33.90
N ALA A 443 -16.96 -17.12 33.44
CA ALA A 443 -17.58 -18.43 33.59
C ALA A 443 -17.68 -18.86 35.07
N ALA A 444 -16.61 -18.63 35.85
CA ALA A 444 -16.60 -18.90 37.28
C ALA A 444 -17.64 -18.04 38.03
N LEU A 445 -17.79 -16.76 37.67
CA LEU A 445 -18.83 -15.88 38.21
C LEU A 445 -20.24 -16.37 37.93
N ARG A 446 -20.53 -16.82 36.70
CA ARG A 446 -21.83 -17.41 36.35
C ARG A 446 -22.13 -18.65 37.20
N SER A 447 -21.12 -19.50 37.41
CA SER A 447 -21.26 -20.65 38.30
C SER A 447 -21.50 -20.23 39.75
N SER A 448 -20.86 -19.16 40.22
CA SER A 448 -21.04 -18.62 41.57
C SER A 448 -22.44 -18.02 41.79
N ASP A 449 -23.00 -17.35 40.77
CA ASP A 449 -24.40 -16.88 40.80
C ASP A 449 -25.38 -18.06 40.89
N GLU A 450 -25.15 -19.13 40.13
CA GLU A 450 -26.00 -20.34 40.21
C GLU A 450 -25.96 -20.98 41.60
N VAL A 451 -24.77 -21.08 42.21
CA VAL A 451 -24.63 -21.58 43.59
C VAL A 451 -25.33 -20.66 44.59
N SER A 452 -25.20 -19.34 44.44
CA SER A 452 -25.85 -18.37 45.33
C SER A 452 -27.37 -18.51 45.29
N ARG A 453 -27.97 -18.69 44.11
CA ARG A 453 -29.42 -18.97 43.97
C ARG A 453 -29.85 -20.28 44.63
N LYS A 454 -29.01 -21.32 44.58
CA LYS A 454 -29.29 -22.58 45.29
C LYS A 454 -29.26 -22.40 46.81
N VAL A 455 -28.32 -21.59 47.31
CA VAL A 455 -28.24 -21.25 48.74
C VAL A 455 -29.44 -20.42 49.19
N GLU A 456 -29.84 -19.41 48.39
CA GLU A 456 -31.06 -18.62 48.60
C GLU A 456 -32.28 -19.53 48.77
N HIS A 457 -32.50 -20.44 47.81
CA HIS A 457 -33.61 -21.41 47.88
C HIS A 457 -33.54 -22.31 49.12
N SER A 458 -32.34 -22.78 49.49
CA SER A 458 -32.17 -23.61 50.70
C SER A 458 -32.48 -22.84 51.99
N ILE A 459 -32.16 -21.55 52.04
CA ILE A 459 -32.50 -20.68 53.18
C ILE A 459 -34.02 -20.47 53.27
N GLU A 460 -34.71 -20.26 52.14
CA GLU A 460 -36.18 -20.15 52.10
C GLU A 460 -36.87 -21.42 52.62
N GLU A 461 -36.40 -22.58 52.17
CA GLU A 461 -36.93 -23.88 52.59
C GLU A 461 -36.67 -24.11 54.09
N THR A 462 -35.46 -23.82 54.56
CA THR A 462 -35.10 -23.92 55.98
C THR A 462 -35.94 -22.97 56.84
N THR A 463 -36.18 -21.75 56.38
CA THR A 463 -37.04 -20.77 57.04
C THR A 463 -38.47 -21.29 57.20
N THR A 464 -38.99 -21.96 56.17
CA THR A 464 -40.30 -22.60 56.21
C THR A 464 -40.36 -23.71 57.26
N ILE A 465 -39.35 -24.59 57.31
CA ILE A 465 -39.24 -25.67 58.29
C ILE A 465 -39.15 -25.13 59.73
N VAL A 466 -38.32 -24.10 59.95
CA VAL A 466 -38.17 -23.48 61.28
C VAL A 466 -39.47 -22.82 61.75
N ASN A 467 -40.20 -22.16 60.85
CA ASN A 467 -41.51 -21.59 61.17
C ASN A 467 -42.53 -22.70 61.53
N GLN A 468 -42.56 -23.80 60.78
CA GLN A 468 -43.41 -24.95 61.13
C GLN A 468 -43.04 -25.56 62.49
N LEU A 469 -41.75 -25.70 62.81
CA LEU A 469 -41.30 -26.19 64.11
C LEU A 469 -41.74 -25.27 65.26
N ARG A 470 -41.69 -23.95 65.05
CA ARG A 470 -42.22 -22.97 66.00
C ARG A 470 -43.72 -23.17 66.22
N ASP A 471 -44.48 -23.32 65.13
CA ASP A 471 -45.94 -23.47 65.19
C ASP A 471 -46.33 -24.79 65.90
N TYR A 472 -45.65 -25.90 65.59
CA TYR A 472 -45.83 -27.16 66.33
C TYR A 472 -45.45 -27.05 67.81
N SER A 473 -44.42 -26.28 68.14
CA SER A 473 -44.03 -26.05 69.54
C SER A 473 -45.08 -25.24 70.31
N ILE A 474 -45.76 -24.30 69.65
CA ILE A 474 -46.91 -23.57 70.22
C ILE A 474 -48.07 -24.55 70.45
N GLU A 475 -48.40 -25.38 69.46
CA GLU A 475 -49.47 -26.37 69.56
C GLU A 475 -49.22 -27.36 70.72
N ILE A 476 -48.01 -27.92 70.83
CA ILE A 476 -47.63 -28.80 71.95
C ILE A 476 -47.75 -28.05 73.29
N GLY A 477 -47.34 -26.78 73.35
CA GLY A 477 -47.50 -25.96 74.54
C GLY A 477 -48.95 -25.89 75.03
N THR A 478 -49.91 -25.72 74.10
CA THR A 478 -51.34 -25.71 74.46
C THR A 478 -51.82 -27.07 74.99
N VAL A 479 -51.34 -28.18 74.42
CA VAL A 479 -51.68 -29.53 74.89
C VAL A 479 -51.12 -29.77 76.30
N VAL A 480 -49.87 -29.35 76.56
CA VAL A 480 -49.24 -29.49 77.89
C VAL A 480 -49.97 -28.67 78.95
N GLU A 481 -50.46 -27.48 78.60
CA GLU A 481 -51.29 -26.65 79.50
C GLU A 481 -52.61 -27.35 79.86
N VAL A 482 -53.27 -28.02 78.90
CA VAL A 482 -54.46 -28.84 79.16
C VAL A 482 -54.12 -30.01 80.09
N ILE A 483 -53.00 -30.71 79.87
CA ILE A 483 -52.58 -31.83 80.74
C ILE A 483 -52.26 -31.35 82.16
N ASN A 484 -51.63 -30.19 82.30
CA ASN A 484 -51.36 -29.58 83.61
C ASN A 484 -52.69 -29.28 84.33
N THR A 485 -53.65 -28.67 83.63
CA THR A 485 -54.99 -28.41 84.16
C THR A 485 -55.71 -29.69 84.60
N ILE A 486 -55.65 -30.76 83.79
CA ILE A 486 -56.22 -32.08 84.14
C ILE A 486 -55.52 -32.67 85.36
N SER A 487 -54.19 -32.56 85.45
CA SER A 487 -53.40 -33.07 86.57
C SER A 487 -53.72 -32.33 87.87
N GLU A 488 -53.88 -31.02 87.81
CA GLU A 488 -54.31 -30.19 88.95
C GLU A 488 -55.73 -30.55 89.41
N GLN A 489 -56.67 -30.71 88.48
CA GLN A 489 -58.02 -31.19 88.77
C GLN A 489 -58.00 -32.60 89.39
N THR A 490 -57.16 -33.48 88.88
CA THR A 490 -57.00 -34.86 89.39
C THR A 490 -56.40 -34.86 90.80
N ASN A 491 -55.42 -33.99 91.07
CA ASN A 491 -54.84 -33.80 92.39
C ASN A 491 -55.88 -33.29 93.41
N LEU A 492 -56.73 -32.34 93.01
CA LEU A 492 -57.84 -31.84 93.83
C LEU A 492 -58.93 -32.91 94.07
N LEU A 493 -59.28 -33.68 93.05
CA LEU A 493 -60.22 -34.81 93.17
C LEU A 493 -59.68 -35.89 94.11
N ALA A 494 -58.40 -36.24 93.98
CA ALA A 494 -57.72 -37.21 94.83
C ALA A 494 -57.61 -36.72 96.28
N LEU A 495 -57.35 -35.43 96.50
CA LEU A 495 -57.37 -34.82 97.83
C LEU A 495 -58.76 -34.91 98.48
N ASN A 496 -59.82 -34.59 97.73
CA ASN A 496 -61.19 -34.73 98.21
C ASN A 496 -61.54 -36.19 98.55
N ALA A 497 -61.08 -37.14 97.73
CA ALA A 497 -61.25 -38.57 97.99
C ALA A 497 -60.48 -39.05 99.22
N ALA A 498 -59.25 -38.56 99.44
CA ALA A 498 -58.45 -38.86 100.63
C ALA A 498 -59.09 -38.30 101.91
N ILE A 499 -59.65 -37.08 101.86
CA ILE A 499 -60.41 -36.48 102.97
C ILE A 499 -61.64 -37.33 103.32
N GLU A 500 -62.41 -37.76 102.32
CA GLU A 500 -63.63 -38.55 102.56
C GLU A 500 -63.29 -40.00 103.01
N ALA A 501 -62.19 -40.57 102.53
CA ALA A 501 -61.67 -41.84 103.00
C ALA A 501 -61.18 -41.79 104.47
N ALA A 502 -60.55 -40.69 104.88
CA ALA A 502 -60.19 -40.45 106.29
C ALA A 502 -61.44 -40.28 107.17
N ARG A 503 -62.52 -39.70 106.62
CA ARG A 503 -63.82 -39.50 107.28
C ARG A 503 -64.57 -40.83 107.52
N ALA A 504 -64.34 -41.84 106.68
CA ALA A 504 -64.93 -43.18 106.78
C ALA A 504 -64.22 -44.12 107.78
N GLY A 505 -63.13 -43.69 108.42
CA GLY A 505 -62.42 -44.47 109.45
C GLY A 505 -61.79 -45.77 108.93
N GLU A 506 -61.86 -46.86 109.70
CA GLU A 506 -61.24 -48.16 109.34
C GLU A 506 -61.77 -48.76 108.02
N GLN A 507 -63.00 -48.45 107.60
CA GLN A 507 -63.58 -48.92 106.34
C GLN A 507 -63.02 -48.19 105.11
N GLY A 508 -62.40 -47.01 105.28
CA GLY A 508 -61.85 -46.18 104.21
C GLY A 508 -60.37 -46.41 103.91
N ARG A 509 -59.66 -47.24 104.69
CA ARG A 509 -58.19 -47.41 104.59
C ARG A 509 -57.71 -47.80 103.19
N GLY A 510 -58.38 -48.72 102.52
CA GLY A 510 -58.02 -49.13 101.15
C GLY A 510 -58.18 -48.00 100.14
N PHE A 511 -59.26 -47.20 100.26
CA PHE A 511 -59.52 -46.04 99.41
C PHE A 511 -58.56 -44.88 99.69
N ALA A 512 -58.16 -44.66 100.94
CA ALA A 512 -57.17 -43.64 101.30
C ALA A 512 -55.81 -43.90 100.64
N VAL A 513 -55.34 -45.16 100.64
CA VAL A 513 -54.08 -45.54 99.97
C VAL A 513 -54.16 -45.29 98.46
N VAL A 514 -55.27 -45.66 97.82
CA VAL A 514 -55.45 -45.41 96.37
C VAL A 514 -55.54 -43.91 96.08
N ALA A 515 -56.23 -43.13 96.92
CA ALA A 515 -56.34 -41.68 96.76
C ALA A 515 -54.98 -40.97 96.91
N ASP A 516 -54.15 -41.38 97.89
CA ASP A 516 -52.79 -40.86 98.03
C ASP A 516 -51.87 -41.25 96.86
N GLU A 517 -52.02 -42.46 96.31
CA GLU A 517 -51.26 -42.89 95.12
C GLU A 517 -51.67 -42.09 93.87
N VAL A 518 -52.98 -41.85 93.67
CA VAL A 518 -53.50 -40.99 92.58
C VAL A 518 -53.02 -39.55 92.77
N ARG A 519 -53.00 -39.04 94.01
CA ARG A 519 -52.49 -37.69 94.33
C ARG A 519 -51.01 -37.56 94.02
N SER A 520 -50.20 -38.55 94.43
CA SER A 520 -48.78 -38.63 94.13
C SER A 520 -48.53 -38.68 92.61
N LEU A 521 -49.31 -39.48 91.89
CA LEU A 521 -49.22 -39.58 90.43
C LEU A 521 -49.60 -38.26 89.75
N ALA A 522 -50.68 -37.61 90.17
CA ALA A 522 -51.12 -36.32 89.66
C ALA A 522 -50.07 -35.20 89.90
N ALA A 523 -49.47 -35.16 91.09
CA ALA A 523 -48.36 -34.23 91.39
C ALA A 523 -47.12 -34.50 90.53
N LYS A 524 -46.80 -35.78 90.28
CA LYS A 524 -45.68 -36.17 89.40
C LYS A 524 -45.94 -35.83 87.93
N THR A 525 -47.20 -35.99 87.47
CA THR A 525 -47.62 -35.56 86.13
C THR A 525 -47.57 -34.05 86.00
N GLN A 526 -48.04 -33.30 87.01
CA GLN A 526 -47.95 -31.84 87.05
C GLN A 526 -46.49 -31.34 86.99
N GLN A 527 -45.59 -31.94 87.79
CA GLN A 527 -44.16 -31.62 87.69
C GLN A 527 -43.60 -31.92 86.29
N SER A 528 -43.96 -33.05 85.70
CA SER A 528 -43.51 -33.41 84.35
C SER A 528 -44.04 -32.44 83.29
N THR A 529 -45.27 -31.93 83.44
CA THR A 529 -45.79 -30.89 82.54
C THR A 529 -45.03 -29.58 82.68
N VAL A 530 -44.61 -29.18 83.88
CA VAL A 530 -43.76 -28.00 84.09
C VAL A 530 -42.40 -28.17 83.41
N ASP A 531 -41.77 -29.33 83.56
CA ASP A 531 -40.49 -29.64 82.92
C ASP A 531 -40.62 -29.64 81.38
N ILE A 532 -41.71 -30.19 80.83
CA ILE A 532 -42.00 -30.14 79.38
C ILE A 532 -42.25 -28.70 78.92
N GLN A 533 -42.98 -27.88 79.68
CA GLN A 533 -43.24 -26.47 79.37
C GLN A 533 -41.91 -25.68 79.23
N GLU A 534 -40.93 -25.96 80.10
CA GLU A 534 -39.59 -25.35 80.02
C GLU A 534 -38.87 -25.76 78.72
N ILE A 535 -38.94 -27.04 78.35
CA ILE A 535 -38.35 -27.55 77.09
C ILE A 535 -39.02 -26.88 75.88
N ILE A 536 -40.34 -26.74 75.88
CA ILE A 536 -41.10 -26.09 74.79
C ILE A 536 -40.74 -24.59 74.68
N SER A 537 -40.63 -23.89 75.81
CA SER A 537 -40.19 -22.48 75.83
C SER A 537 -38.78 -22.31 75.24
N ARG A 538 -37.86 -23.22 75.59
CA ARG A 538 -36.51 -23.26 75.00
C ARG A 538 -36.54 -23.56 73.51
N LEU A 539 -37.39 -24.48 73.05
CA LEU A 539 -37.58 -24.79 71.63
C LEU A 539 -38.10 -23.59 70.85
N GLN A 540 -39.12 -22.89 71.36
CA GLN A 540 -39.67 -21.68 70.75
C GLN A 540 -38.59 -20.58 70.62
N THR A 541 -37.85 -20.34 71.70
CA THR A 541 -36.75 -19.35 71.70
C THR A 541 -35.66 -19.72 70.68
N GLN A 542 -35.27 -20.99 70.60
CA GLN A 542 -34.29 -21.45 69.62
C GLN A 542 -34.80 -21.36 68.18
N ALA A 543 -36.09 -21.63 67.94
CA ALA A 543 -36.71 -21.50 66.63
C ALA A 543 -36.75 -20.03 66.17
N GLU A 544 -37.11 -19.09 67.05
CA GLU A 544 -37.03 -17.64 66.74
C GLU A 544 -35.60 -17.19 66.43
N GLN A 545 -34.63 -17.66 67.21
CA GLN A 545 -33.23 -17.34 66.99
C GLN A 545 -32.72 -17.92 65.66
N ALA A 546 -33.09 -19.15 65.31
CA ALA A 546 -32.77 -19.77 64.03
C ALA A 546 -33.38 -18.99 62.86
N ASN A 547 -34.63 -18.55 62.98
CA ASN A 547 -35.31 -17.74 61.96
C ASN A 547 -34.60 -16.40 61.75
N LYS A 548 -34.17 -15.73 62.84
CA LYS A 548 -33.37 -14.51 62.76
C LYS A 548 -32.04 -14.74 62.03
N PHE A 549 -31.35 -15.85 62.29
CA PHE A 549 -30.12 -16.19 61.56
C PHE A 549 -30.38 -16.48 60.09
N MET A 550 -31.49 -17.12 59.73
CA MET A 550 -31.87 -17.32 58.33
C MET A 550 -32.10 -15.98 57.61
N GLY A 551 -32.77 -15.02 58.26
CA GLY A 551 -32.93 -13.66 57.72
C GLY A 551 -31.59 -12.95 57.49
N THR A 552 -30.64 -13.05 58.43
CA THR A 552 -29.29 -12.50 58.24
C THR A 552 -28.54 -13.20 57.11
N ASN A 553 -28.64 -14.53 57.01
CA ASN A 553 -27.99 -15.27 55.92
C ASN A 553 -28.55 -14.89 54.55
N MET A 554 -29.86 -14.63 54.45
CA MET A 554 -30.48 -14.14 53.23
C MET A 554 -29.87 -12.81 52.77
N ALA A 555 -29.73 -11.85 53.70
CA ALA A 555 -29.09 -10.56 53.40
C ALA A 555 -27.63 -10.72 52.94
N LEU A 556 -26.87 -11.62 53.56
CA LEU A 556 -25.48 -11.91 53.15
C LEU A 556 -25.40 -12.51 51.74
N VAL A 557 -26.37 -13.34 51.33
CA VAL A 557 -26.45 -13.88 49.97
C VAL A 557 -26.77 -12.78 48.96
N GLU A 558 -27.70 -11.86 49.28
CA GLU A 558 -27.98 -10.70 48.45
C GLU A 558 -26.75 -9.81 48.25
N ASP A 559 -26.02 -9.50 49.33
CA ASP A 559 -24.78 -8.72 49.28
C ASP A 559 -23.71 -9.42 48.42
N SER A 560 -23.54 -10.74 48.58
CA SER A 560 -22.62 -11.55 47.78
C SER A 560 -22.98 -11.50 46.29
N ARG A 561 -24.27 -11.49 45.95
CA ARG A 561 -24.73 -11.36 44.56
C ARG A 561 -24.45 -9.97 43.99
N ALA A 562 -24.67 -8.91 44.77
CA ALA A 562 -24.36 -7.55 44.36
C ALA A 562 -22.86 -7.37 44.05
N ILE A 563 -21.98 -7.91 44.89
CA ILE A 563 -20.53 -7.91 44.66
C ILE A 563 -20.18 -8.69 43.39
N SER A 564 -20.82 -9.86 43.18
CA SER A 564 -20.59 -10.68 41.98
C SER A 564 -20.98 -9.95 40.68
N LEU A 565 -22.07 -9.18 40.69
CA LEU A 565 -22.46 -8.34 39.56
C LEU A 565 -21.41 -7.26 39.26
N GLN A 566 -20.94 -6.56 40.29
CA GLN A 566 -19.89 -5.54 40.14
C GLN A 566 -18.57 -6.13 39.61
N LEU A 567 -18.21 -7.34 40.04
CA LEU A 567 -17.08 -8.10 39.49
C LEU A 567 -17.30 -8.46 38.01
N GLY A 568 -18.53 -8.82 37.64
CA GLY A 568 -18.92 -9.05 36.25
C GLY A 568 -18.66 -7.84 35.36
N ASP A 569 -19.12 -6.65 35.79
CA ASP A 569 -18.89 -5.39 35.08
C ASP A 569 -17.39 -5.07 34.96
N SER A 570 -16.62 -5.33 36.01
CA SER A 570 -15.17 -5.13 36.01
C SER A 570 -14.47 -6.02 34.98
N PHE A 571 -14.89 -7.29 34.86
CA PHE A 571 -14.35 -8.18 33.82
C PHE A 571 -14.72 -7.74 32.41
N VAL A 572 -15.92 -7.18 32.19
CA VAL A 572 -16.29 -6.60 30.89
C VAL A 572 -15.37 -5.43 30.54
N ALA A 573 -15.13 -4.51 31.47
CA ALA A 573 -14.22 -3.38 31.24
C ALA A 573 -12.76 -3.83 30.98
N ILE A 574 -12.29 -4.87 31.67
CA ILE A 574 -10.97 -5.46 31.41
C ILE A 574 -10.93 -6.08 30.01
N ALA A 575 -11.97 -6.82 29.59
CA ALA A 575 -12.04 -7.41 28.25
C ALA A 575 -11.96 -6.34 27.15
N GLU A 576 -12.68 -5.24 27.30
CA GLU A 576 -12.62 -4.10 26.37
C GLU A 576 -11.20 -3.49 26.32
N SER A 577 -10.57 -3.32 27.47
CA SER A 577 -9.20 -2.78 27.55
C SER A 577 -8.17 -3.71 26.89
N VAL A 578 -8.31 -5.03 27.09
CA VAL A 578 -7.43 -6.04 26.47
C VAL A 578 -7.63 -6.07 24.95
N THR A 579 -8.87 -5.89 24.48
CA THR A 579 -9.17 -5.78 23.04
C THR A 579 -8.48 -4.56 22.42
N GLN A 580 -8.52 -3.40 23.09
CA GLN A 580 -7.79 -2.21 22.63
C GLN A 580 -6.27 -2.42 22.60
N ILE A 581 -5.70 -3.15 23.57
CA ILE A 581 -4.28 -3.50 23.58
C ILE A 581 -3.95 -4.38 22.37
N SER A 582 -4.80 -5.34 22.03
CA SER A 582 -4.61 -6.22 20.87
C SER A 582 -4.62 -5.44 19.55
N ASP A 583 -5.57 -4.53 19.38
CA ASP A 583 -5.63 -3.62 18.23
C ASP A 583 -4.36 -2.74 18.14
N MET A 584 -3.90 -2.22 19.28
CA MET A 584 -2.68 -1.40 19.36
C MET A 584 -1.44 -2.21 18.95
N ASN A 585 -1.31 -3.44 19.43
CA ASN A 585 -0.18 -4.31 19.08
C ASN A 585 -0.17 -4.62 17.58
N THR A 586 -1.34 -4.84 16.97
CA THR A 586 -1.47 -5.01 15.52
C THR A 586 -0.97 -3.77 14.78
N HIS A 587 -1.36 -2.56 15.20
CA HIS A 587 -0.87 -1.32 14.61
C HIS A 587 0.64 -1.13 14.78
N VAL A 588 1.20 -1.45 15.95
CA VAL A 588 2.65 -1.35 16.21
C VAL A 588 3.41 -2.34 15.33
N ALA A 589 2.92 -3.57 15.16
CA ALA A 589 3.54 -4.56 14.29
C ALA A 589 3.56 -4.09 12.83
N THR A 590 2.43 -3.62 12.30
CA THR A 590 2.35 -3.08 10.93
C THR A 590 3.25 -1.86 10.74
N ALA A 591 3.24 -0.91 11.68
CA ALA A 591 4.11 0.27 11.60
C ALA A 591 5.60 -0.11 11.63
N SER A 592 5.97 -1.15 12.40
CA SER A 592 7.34 -1.66 12.45
C SER A 592 7.76 -2.38 11.17
N GLU A 593 6.83 -3.06 10.49
CA GLU A 593 7.08 -3.65 9.17
C GLU A 593 7.28 -2.56 8.10
N GLU A 594 6.45 -1.51 8.11
CA GLU A 594 6.61 -0.35 7.23
C GLU A 594 7.95 0.35 7.48
N GLN A 595 8.31 0.57 8.75
CA GLN A 595 9.59 1.17 9.11
C GLN A 595 10.78 0.32 8.66
N SER A 596 10.68 -1.02 8.71
CA SER A 596 11.70 -1.92 8.17
C SER A 596 11.86 -1.77 6.66
N SER A 597 10.75 -1.70 5.93
CA SER A 597 10.76 -1.47 4.47
C SER A 597 11.39 -0.12 4.11
N VAL A 598 11.01 0.96 4.81
CA VAL A 598 11.60 2.28 4.58
C VAL A 598 13.10 2.27 4.90
N THR A 599 13.51 1.56 5.94
CA THR A 599 14.93 1.43 6.31
C THR A 599 15.73 0.73 5.21
N GLN A 600 15.16 -0.29 4.56
CA GLN A 600 15.76 -0.97 3.41
C GLN A 600 15.97 0.00 2.23
N ASP A 601 14.97 0.83 1.93
CA ASP A 601 15.04 1.83 0.85
C ASP A 601 16.11 2.90 1.15
N ILE A 602 16.18 3.37 2.40
CA ILE A 602 17.22 4.31 2.83
C ILE A 602 18.60 3.65 2.72
N SER A 603 18.75 2.37 3.12
CA SER A 603 20.00 1.63 2.99
C SER A 603 20.51 1.62 1.54
N GLN A 604 19.62 1.34 0.58
CA GLN A 604 19.96 1.35 -0.84
C GLN A 604 20.39 2.74 -1.34
N ASN A 605 19.68 3.80 -0.90
CA ASN A 605 20.04 5.18 -1.24
C ASN A 605 21.40 5.58 -0.65
N VAL A 606 21.73 5.10 0.55
CA VAL A 606 23.02 5.34 1.20
C VAL A 606 24.15 4.61 0.46
N SER A 607 23.93 3.38 0.00
CA SER A 607 24.90 2.68 -0.87
C SER A 607 25.14 3.44 -2.19
N MET A 608 24.08 3.94 -2.83
CA MET A 608 24.21 4.75 -4.05
C MET A 608 24.96 6.07 -3.77
N THR A 609 24.67 6.71 -2.65
CA THR A 609 25.37 7.93 -2.22
C THR A 609 26.86 7.65 -2.01
N PHE A 610 27.20 6.53 -1.36
CA PHE A 610 28.58 6.11 -1.16
C PHE A 610 29.34 5.92 -2.49
N GLU A 611 28.70 5.31 -3.50
CA GLU A 611 29.28 5.16 -4.85
C GLU A 611 29.51 6.52 -5.53
N ILE A 612 28.53 7.42 -5.46
CA ILE A 612 28.63 8.77 -6.04
C ILE A 612 29.76 9.57 -5.39
N VAL A 613 29.88 9.51 -4.05
CA VAL A 613 30.95 10.22 -3.35
C VAL A 613 32.32 9.65 -3.73
N ASN A 614 32.47 8.33 -3.86
CA ASN A 614 33.70 7.72 -4.39
C ASN A 614 34.02 8.15 -5.82
N GLN A 615 33.00 8.27 -6.68
CA GLN A 615 33.17 8.78 -8.03
C GLN A 615 33.59 10.26 -8.03
N ASN A 616 33.06 11.08 -7.13
CA ASN A 616 33.48 12.46 -6.94
C ASN A 616 34.95 12.55 -6.53
N VAL A 617 35.41 11.72 -5.57
CA VAL A 617 36.82 11.66 -5.19
C VAL A 617 37.70 11.37 -6.40
N SER A 618 37.30 10.40 -7.24
CA SER A 618 38.02 10.08 -8.48
C SER A 618 38.05 11.25 -9.47
N GLY A 619 36.91 11.93 -9.66
CA GLY A 619 36.80 13.09 -10.55
C GLY A 619 37.59 14.31 -10.06
N VAL A 620 37.68 14.52 -8.76
CA VAL A 620 38.52 15.55 -8.13
C VAL A 620 40.00 15.28 -8.43
N GLN A 621 40.45 14.02 -8.27
CA GLN A 621 41.84 13.65 -8.59
C GLN A 621 42.19 13.84 -10.07
N GLU A 622 41.26 13.51 -10.98
CA GLU A 622 41.46 13.73 -12.42
C GLU A 622 41.51 15.23 -12.76
N SER A 623 40.62 16.02 -12.17
CA SER A 623 40.58 17.48 -12.34
C SER A 623 41.84 18.15 -11.79
N GLN A 624 42.38 17.66 -10.68
CA GLN A 624 43.63 18.16 -10.11
C GLN A 624 44.82 17.90 -11.06
N LYS A 625 44.93 16.69 -11.62
CA LYS A 625 45.95 16.37 -12.64
C LYS A 625 45.81 17.23 -13.89
N ALA A 626 44.58 17.44 -14.37
CA ALA A 626 44.32 18.29 -15.52
C ALA A 626 44.73 19.75 -15.25
N SER A 627 44.49 20.24 -14.03
CA SER A 627 44.88 21.59 -13.62
C SER A 627 46.41 21.77 -13.55
N GLU A 628 47.12 20.79 -13.01
CA GLU A 628 48.59 20.77 -13.00
C GLU A 628 49.14 20.78 -14.44
N GLU A 629 48.55 20.00 -15.33
CA GLU A 629 48.94 19.94 -16.74
C GLU A 629 48.66 21.25 -17.48
N LEU A 630 47.52 21.92 -17.23
CA LEU A 630 47.23 23.24 -17.79
C LEU A 630 48.23 24.30 -17.31
N SER A 631 48.59 24.29 -16.03
CA SER A 631 49.62 25.18 -15.49
C SER A 631 50.98 24.94 -16.16
N ARG A 632 51.35 23.67 -16.37
CA ARG A 632 52.57 23.28 -17.09
C ARG A 632 52.55 23.73 -18.55
N LEU A 633 51.44 23.52 -19.27
CA LEU A 633 51.28 23.94 -20.67
C LEU A 633 51.31 25.46 -20.82
N ALA A 634 50.69 26.20 -19.90
CA ALA A 634 50.75 27.66 -19.87
C ALA A 634 52.18 28.17 -19.66
N ALA A 635 52.95 27.52 -18.76
CA ALA A 635 54.36 27.83 -18.57
C ALA A 635 55.21 27.51 -19.83
N GLN A 636 54.96 26.38 -20.48
CA GLN A 636 55.63 26.02 -21.74
C GLN A 636 55.29 26.98 -22.88
N GLN A 637 54.03 27.42 -22.98
CA GLN A 637 53.61 28.42 -23.97
C GLN A 637 54.32 29.75 -23.73
N LYS A 638 54.42 30.19 -22.47
CA LYS A 638 55.16 31.40 -22.08
C LYS A 638 56.64 31.31 -22.45
N ASP A 639 57.28 30.16 -22.23
CA ASP A 639 58.68 29.91 -22.61
C ASP A 639 58.89 29.97 -24.13
N LEU A 640 58.01 29.32 -24.91
CA LEU A 640 58.01 29.38 -26.38
C LEU A 640 57.84 30.80 -26.92
N LEU A 641 56.98 31.60 -26.29
CA LEU A 641 56.74 33.00 -26.67
C LEU A 641 57.91 33.91 -26.26
N GLY A 642 58.73 33.51 -25.28
CA GLY A 642 59.98 34.19 -24.91
C GLY A 642 61.02 34.30 -26.03
N PHE A 643 60.86 33.54 -27.12
CA PHE A 643 61.61 33.73 -28.36
C PHE A 643 61.40 35.13 -28.99
N PHE A 644 60.19 35.70 -28.85
CA PHE A 644 59.85 37.00 -29.42
C PHE A 644 60.15 38.13 -28.42
N LYS A 645 61.11 38.99 -28.77
CA LYS A 645 61.44 40.21 -28.04
C LYS A 645 60.50 41.33 -28.49
N LEU A 646 59.61 41.76 -27.60
CA LEU A 646 58.63 42.84 -27.87
C LEU A 646 59.23 44.23 -27.66
#